data_AF-C7RCX6-F1
#
_entry.id   AF-C7RCX6-F1
#
_cell.length_a   1.000
_cell.length_b   1.000
_cell.length_c   1.000
_cell.angle_alpha   90.00
_cell.angle_beta   90.00
_cell.angle_gamma   90.00
#
_symmetry.space_group_name_H-M   'P 1'
#
loop_
_entity.id
_entity.type
_entity.pdbx_description
1 polymer ?
#
loop_
_entity_poly.entity_id
_entity_poly.type
_entity_poly.pdbx_seq_one_letter_code
_entity_poly.pdbx_strand_id
1 'polypeptide(L)'
;MNSELQVGELVRNILSIINERGLWKSSHISILTSKQECSRLFGLNYSLLTKVLPDVDDLTQRNAGTSRPRYYILNTINVEFEGAVYYVCNDLYADQKNSLLQWFKENFKLNNGESMLKYYYVKLSCPTVEDGSKFADLMDSFIKGKNIEAELNNIPTNLEDAKEGDLVFIHMGGDAGKKKKYFNKFGEEYKEFTNGWYAIGKLLNTNVAKKNITLKCYPLKSVITKMDLYFFPQFMDNIGCITKGVPNQAGLYELDETLGLGFVEYLAQNSLMGNSIELFKDLNWTGCLAKGIERFKRDNPDITSLGTSKLLGTILNKTKAKSSPNYLNSKQLPKSFVFKPFLLLAGISGTGKTRFVREQAKATGSLKDSYCLTSVRPDWHEPSDLLGYISRLNGKAEYITTDVLKFIAKAWRVILDAGLELKVEFIDGHGDTLVVAGEHDELKDISPFWLCLDEMNLAPVEQYFADYLSVLETIKWGWEDIAFTYSSDSLLKSSTINQIKDQVTLRKTLGFEKTDYDDAWDLFSKYGIGIPFNLIVAGTVNMDETTHGFSRKVIDRALSFDFGEFFPNIFSEFFEQASSPKALTYPIWSHADRDSLANTCDPDGQRTIKFMEAINEKLDGTPFKLAYRALNEILLSVIANSPKTDRELLAVWDDFVMCKLLPRIEGDVDKLSSKEDGKSLLQVLSQCLADKDMLGLIWDEEKDSQNARPDLYREKTEGDDKVIRIPCRSKAKLDWMQARLERDTFTSFWP
;
A
#
# COMPACT_ATOMS: atom_id res chain seq x y z
N MET A 1 -15.60 1.94 -61.53
CA MET A 1 -17.01 2.16 -61.93
C MET A 1 -17.90 1.34 -60.99
N ASN A 2 -18.60 2.05 -60.12
CA ASN A 2 -19.69 1.71 -59.16
C ASN A 2 -19.67 0.38 -58.39
N SER A 3 -19.05 0.40 -57.19
CA SER A 3 -19.14 -0.61 -56.13
C SER A 3 -20.45 -0.57 -55.31
N GLU A 4 -21.24 0.49 -55.41
CA GLU A 4 -22.49 0.62 -54.63
C GLU A 4 -23.64 -0.26 -55.17
N LEU A 5 -23.62 -0.64 -56.46
CA LEU A 5 -24.68 -1.45 -57.06
C LEU A 5 -24.61 -2.93 -56.62
N GLN A 6 -23.42 -3.46 -56.35
CA GLN A 6 -23.23 -4.87 -55.97
C GLN A 6 -23.59 -5.14 -54.50
N VAL A 7 -23.39 -4.14 -53.62
CA VAL A 7 -23.78 -4.23 -52.21
C VAL A 7 -25.31 -4.24 -52.06
N GLY A 8 -26.01 -3.45 -52.89
CA GLY A 8 -27.47 -3.40 -52.89
C GLY A 8 -28.16 -4.69 -53.37
N GLU A 9 -27.52 -5.47 -54.24
CA GLU A 9 -28.01 -6.79 -54.67
C GLU A 9 -27.76 -7.88 -53.62
N LEU A 10 -26.60 -7.86 -52.96
CA LEU A 10 -26.26 -8.82 -51.91
C LEU A 10 -27.21 -8.72 -50.72
N VAL A 11 -27.51 -7.49 -50.29
CA VAL A 11 -28.47 -7.22 -49.21
C VAL A 11 -29.89 -7.62 -49.61
N ARG A 12 -30.29 -7.39 -50.88
CA ARG A 12 -31.59 -7.85 -51.42
C ARG A 12 -31.75 -9.37 -51.36
N ASN A 13 -30.71 -10.12 -51.71
CA ASN A 13 -30.74 -11.58 -51.73
C ASN A 13 -30.81 -12.18 -50.31
N ILE A 14 -30.06 -11.61 -49.36
CA ILE A 14 -30.09 -12.04 -47.95
C ILE A 14 -31.48 -11.81 -47.34
N LEU A 15 -32.10 -10.66 -47.61
CA LEU A 15 -33.42 -10.34 -47.09
C LEU A 15 -34.53 -11.17 -47.75
N SER A 16 -34.41 -11.51 -49.04
CA SER A 16 -35.32 -12.43 -49.73
C SER A 16 -35.33 -13.82 -49.07
N ILE A 17 -34.16 -14.34 -48.69
CA ILE A 17 -34.00 -15.65 -48.05
C ILE A 17 -34.59 -15.67 -46.64
N ILE A 18 -34.47 -14.57 -45.89
CA ILE A 18 -35.05 -14.44 -44.54
C ILE A 18 -36.58 -14.38 -44.62
N ASN A 19 -37.13 -13.74 -45.65
CA ASN A 19 -38.56 -13.65 -45.92
C ASN A 19 -39.16 -14.99 -46.39
N GLU A 20 -38.50 -15.69 -47.31
CA GLU A 20 -38.91 -17.03 -47.78
C GLU A 20 -38.94 -18.07 -46.65
N ARG A 21 -38.13 -17.87 -45.61
CA ARG A 21 -38.00 -18.80 -44.48
C ARG A 21 -38.85 -18.44 -43.25
N GLY A 22 -39.63 -17.35 -43.30
CA GLY A 22 -40.61 -17.00 -42.26
C GLY A 22 -40.00 -16.80 -40.86
N LEU A 23 -38.76 -16.30 -40.78
CA LEU A 23 -37.92 -16.35 -39.57
C LEU A 23 -38.18 -15.22 -38.54
N TRP A 24 -39.34 -14.57 -38.55
CA TRP A 24 -39.64 -13.50 -37.59
C TRP A 24 -40.74 -13.89 -36.61
N LYS A 25 -40.40 -13.99 -35.31
CA LYS A 25 -41.37 -13.96 -34.21
C LYS A 25 -40.91 -13.05 -33.07
N SER A 26 -41.86 -12.22 -32.66
CA SER A 26 -41.84 -11.10 -31.72
C SER A 26 -41.61 -11.48 -30.25
N SER A 27 -40.93 -10.61 -29.49
CA SER A 27 -41.54 -9.70 -28.49
C SER A 27 -40.48 -8.97 -27.67
N HIS A 28 -40.51 -7.62 -27.70
CA HIS A 28 -39.88 -6.65 -26.77
C HIS A 28 -38.51 -6.02 -27.12
N ILE A 29 -38.50 -5.03 -28.02
CA ILE A 29 -37.66 -3.80 -27.94
C ILE A 29 -38.44 -2.61 -28.56
N SER A 30 -38.51 -1.46 -27.86
CA SER A 30 -38.89 -0.13 -28.38
C SER A 30 -37.84 0.87 -27.90
N ILE A 31 -36.90 1.35 -28.73
CA ILE A 31 -36.91 2.48 -29.70
C ILE A 31 -37.08 3.88 -29.05
N LEU A 32 -36.05 4.70 -29.23
CA LEU A 32 -35.92 6.13 -28.91
C LEU A 32 -36.83 6.98 -29.81
N THR A 33 -37.54 7.95 -29.25
CA THR A 33 -38.74 8.57 -29.84
C THR A 33 -38.59 10.04 -30.27
N SER A 34 -37.40 10.53 -30.60
CA SER A 34 -37.22 11.94 -30.98
C SER A 34 -36.45 12.13 -32.28
N LYS A 35 -37.10 12.84 -33.21
CA LYS A 35 -36.58 13.25 -34.53
C LYS A 35 -35.32 14.11 -34.41
N GLN A 36 -35.13 14.79 -33.28
CA GLN A 36 -33.93 15.57 -32.98
C GLN A 36 -32.75 14.71 -32.51
N GLU A 37 -32.99 13.57 -31.84
CA GLU A 37 -31.93 12.67 -31.35
C GLU A 37 -31.39 11.75 -32.44
N CYS A 38 -32.23 11.18 -33.30
CA CYS A 38 -31.75 10.38 -34.44
C CYS A 38 -30.90 11.22 -35.41
N SER A 39 -31.33 12.45 -35.69
CA SER A 39 -30.63 13.35 -36.61
C SER A 39 -29.31 13.91 -36.04
N ARG A 40 -29.08 13.78 -34.72
CA ARG A 40 -27.86 14.23 -34.04
C ARG A 40 -26.82 13.09 -33.88
N LEU A 41 -27.26 11.84 -33.83
CA LEU A 41 -26.39 10.66 -33.69
C LEU A 41 -26.00 10.01 -35.03
N PHE A 42 -26.87 10.06 -36.05
CA PHE A 42 -26.59 9.49 -37.36
C PHE A 42 -27.07 10.44 -38.44
N GLY A 43 -26.15 11.03 -39.19
CA GLY A 43 -26.45 11.84 -40.37
C GLY A 43 -26.96 11.00 -41.55
N LEU A 44 -28.10 10.34 -41.41
CA LEU A 44 -28.74 9.53 -42.46
C LEU A 44 -30.18 9.99 -42.74
N ASN A 45 -30.51 10.05 -44.03
CA ASN A 45 -31.68 10.72 -44.60
C ASN A 45 -32.99 9.91 -44.45
N TYR A 46 -34.04 10.52 -43.90
CA TYR A 46 -35.36 9.93 -43.58
C TYR A 46 -36.18 9.45 -44.80
N SER A 47 -35.81 9.87 -46.02
CA SER A 47 -36.43 9.34 -47.26
C SER A 47 -36.07 7.89 -47.57
N LEU A 48 -35.02 7.35 -46.92
CA LEU A 48 -34.62 5.95 -47.02
C LEU A 48 -35.45 5.03 -46.11
N LEU A 49 -35.89 5.54 -44.95
CA LEU A 49 -36.62 4.77 -43.93
C LEU A 49 -38.07 4.45 -44.34
N THR A 50 -38.71 5.35 -45.08
CA THR A 50 -40.07 5.16 -45.61
C THR A 50 -40.12 4.28 -46.86
N LYS A 51 -38.97 3.97 -47.48
CA LYS A 51 -38.86 2.99 -48.57
C LYS A 51 -38.56 1.57 -48.08
N VAL A 52 -38.16 1.42 -46.81
CA VAL A 52 -37.78 0.14 -46.18
C VAL A 52 -38.91 -0.41 -45.28
N LEU A 53 -39.86 0.42 -44.85
CA LEU A 53 -41.02 0.05 -44.03
C LEU A 53 -42.31 0.54 -44.71
N PRO A 54 -43.05 -0.29 -45.45
CA PRO A 54 -44.28 0.15 -46.13
C PRO A 54 -45.46 0.39 -45.19
N ASP A 55 -45.51 -0.24 -44.01
CA ASP A 55 -46.64 -0.15 -43.07
C ASP A 55 -46.21 0.41 -41.70
N VAL A 56 -45.70 1.64 -41.70
CA VAL A 56 -45.34 2.37 -40.46
C VAL A 56 -46.58 2.81 -39.67
N ASP A 57 -47.77 2.79 -40.25
CA ASP A 57 -48.95 3.42 -39.63
C ASP A 57 -49.77 2.53 -38.67
N ASP A 58 -49.60 1.21 -38.66
CA ASP A 58 -50.48 0.30 -37.89
C ASP A 58 -49.98 -0.03 -36.46
N LEU A 59 -48.88 0.59 -36.01
CA LEU A 59 -48.27 0.39 -34.68
C LEU A 59 -48.59 1.51 -33.66
N THR A 60 -49.53 2.40 -33.97
CA THR A 60 -49.85 3.55 -33.09
C THR A 60 -50.95 3.29 -32.06
N GLN A 61 -51.62 2.13 -32.07
CA GLN A 61 -52.74 1.89 -31.15
C GLN A 61 -52.56 0.60 -30.37
N ARG A 62 -51.99 0.71 -29.16
CA ARG A 62 -52.40 0.02 -27.91
C ARG A 62 -51.19 -0.12 -26.98
N ASN A 63 -51.06 0.80 -26.03
CA ASN A 63 -50.61 0.48 -24.68
C ASN A 63 -50.91 1.65 -23.74
N ALA A 64 -51.94 1.49 -22.90
CA ALA A 64 -52.14 2.28 -21.70
C ALA A 64 -52.01 1.34 -20.50
N GLY A 65 -50.99 1.52 -19.65
CA GLY A 65 -50.95 0.87 -18.35
C GLY A 65 -49.58 0.58 -17.72
N THR A 66 -49.21 1.42 -16.74
CA THR A 66 -48.56 1.11 -15.44
C THR A 66 -47.05 0.75 -15.31
N SER A 67 -46.32 1.70 -14.69
CA SER A 67 -45.35 1.64 -13.54
C SER A 67 -44.14 0.67 -13.47
N ARG A 68 -42.91 1.24 -13.68
CA ARG A 68 -41.50 0.99 -13.18
C ARG A 68 -41.02 -0.47 -12.83
N PRO A 69 -39.70 -0.84 -12.85
CA PRO A 69 -38.45 -0.24 -13.39
C PRO A 69 -37.41 -1.24 -14.05
N ARG A 70 -36.23 -0.72 -14.49
CA ARG A 70 -34.86 -1.33 -14.71
C ARG A 70 -34.37 -1.48 -16.18
N TYR A 71 -33.12 -1.07 -16.45
CA TYR A 71 -32.44 -1.14 -17.76
C TYR A 71 -31.08 -1.87 -17.66
N TYR A 72 -30.75 -2.66 -18.69
CA TYR A 72 -29.45 -3.31 -18.97
C TYR A 72 -28.89 -2.81 -20.32
N ILE A 73 -27.56 -2.73 -20.46
CA ILE A 73 -26.83 -2.27 -21.67
C ILE A 73 -26.27 -3.49 -22.45
N LEU A 74 -26.32 -3.45 -23.80
CA LEU A 74 -26.01 -4.54 -24.77
C LEU A 74 -24.62 -4.38 -25.46
N ASN A 75 -23.93 -5.49 -25.74
CA ASN A 75 -22.61 -5.58 -26.41
C ASN A 75 -22.69 -5.91 -27.94
N THR A 76 -21.83 -5.32 -28.78
CA THR A 76 -21.70 -5.54 -30.24
C THR A 76 -20.48 -6.38 -30.64
N ILE A 77 -20.50 -7.04 -31.83
CA ILE A 77 -19.36 -7.78 -32.41
C ILE A 77 -18.83 -7.05 -33.67
N ASN A 78 -17.50 -6.96 -33.79
CA ASN A 78 -16.80 -6.35 -34.92
C ASN A 78 -16.26 -7.42 -35.87
N VAL A 79 -16.43 -7.22 -37.17
CA VAL A 79 -15.81 -8.04 -38.23
C VAL A 79 -15.05 -7.11 -39.16
N GLU A 80 -13.78 -7.39 -39.42
CA GLU A 80 -12.90 -6.55 -40.23
C GLU A 80 -12.62 -7.24 -41.58
N PHE A 81 -12.89 -6.54 -42.69
CA PHE A 81 -12.70 -7.07 -44.04
C PHE A 81 -12.14 -5.97 -44.95
N GLU A 82 -11.04 -6.26 -45.65
CA GLU A 82 -10.32 -5.33 -46.54
C GLU A 82 -10.05 -3.94 -45.93
N GLY A 83 -9.72 -3.91 -44.63
CA GLY A 83 -9.38 -2.67 -43.91
C GLY A 83 -10.58 -1.83 -43.49
N ALA A 84 -11.81 -2.33 -43.65
CA ALA A 84 -13.02 -1.73 -43.11
C ALA A 84 -13.62 -2.59 -41.98
N VAL A 85 -14.02 -1.94 -40.88
CA VAL A 85 -14.67 -2.59 -39.73
C VAL A 85 -16.18 -2.50 -39.86
N TYR A 86 -16.85 -3.65 -39.84
CA TYR A 86 -18.29 -3.78 -39.91
C TYR A 86 -18.86 -4.24 -38.56
N TYR A 87 -19.97 -3.60 -38.15
CA TYR A 87 -20.66 -3.90 -36.89
C TYR A 87 -21.88 -4.77 -37.19
N VAL A 88 -21.92 -5.98 -36.65
CA VAL A 88 -23.05 -6.90 -36.81
C VAL A 88 -23.79 -7.01 -35.47
N CYS A 89 -25.11 -6.78 -35.50
CA CYS A 89 -25.97 -6.95 -34.31
C CYS A 89 -26.04 -8.42 -33.90
N ASN A 90 -25.89 -8.67 -32.59
CA ASN A 90 -25.67 -10.01 -32.03
C ASN A 90 -26.96 -10.66 -31.50
N ASP A 91 -27.97 -10.81 -32.36
CA ASP A 91 -29.13 -11.68 -32.09
C ASP A 91 -29.08 -12.95 -32.95
N LEU A 92 -27.90 -13.60 -33.01
CA LEU A 92 -27.73 -14.91 -33.63
C LEU A 92 -27.30 -15.93 -32.57
N TYR A 93 -27.99 -17.07 -32.53
CA TYR A 93 -27.58 -18.20 -31.70
C TYR A 93 -26.25 -18.81 -32.22
N ALA A 94 -25.50 -19.49 -31.35
CA ALA A 94 -24.14 -19.97 -31.63
C ALA A 94 -24.01 -20.77 -32.95
N ASP A 95 -25.02 -21.57 -33.26
CA ASP A 95 -25.05 -22.46 -34.43
C ASP A 95 -25.18 -21.65 -35.75
N GLN A 96 -25.89 -20.52 -35.69
CA GLN A 96 -26.06 -19.60 -36.81
C GLN A 96 -24.79 -18.75 -37.03
N LYS A 97 -24.10 -18.39 -35.95
CA LYS A 97 -22.80 -17.69 -36.01
C LYS A 97 -21.74 -18.56 -36.70
N ASN A 98 -21.69 -19.85 -36.37
CA ASN A 98 -20.76 -20.80 -37.00
C ASN A 98 -21.08 -21.04 -38.49
N SER A 99 -22.36 -21.15 -38.84
CA SER A 99 -22.79 -21.31 -40.24
C SER A 99 -22.47 -20.07 -41.09
N LEU A 100 -22.65 -18.87 -40.54
CA LEU A 100 -22.33 -17.61 -41.22
C LEU A 100 -20.81 -17.45 -41.42
N LEU A 101 -20.01 -17.84 -40.42
CA LEU A 101 -18.55 -17.79 -40.49
C LEU A 101 -18.00 -18.80 -41.51
N GLN A 102 -18.60 -19.99 -41.59
CA GLN A 102 -18.23 -21.02 -42.56
C GLN A 102 -18.57 -20.58 -43.99
N TRP A 103 -19.74 -19.98 -44.20
CA TRP A 103 -20.13 -19.43 -45.49
C TRP A 103 -19.18 -18.31 -45.97
N PHE A 104 -18.73 -17.43 -45.05
CA PHE A 104 -17.72 -16.41 -45.36
C PHE A 104 -16.38 -17.00 -45.82
N LYS A 105 -15.92 -18.07 -45.15
CA LYS A 105 -14.68 -18.78 -45.50
C LYS A 105 -14.75 -19.50 -46.85
N GLU A 106 -15.93 -20.00 -47.22
CA GLU A 106 -16.14 -20.75 -48.47
C GLU A 106 -16.33 -19.84 -49.69
N ASN A 107 -16.91 -18.64 -49.52
CA ASN A 107 -17.29 -17.76 -50.62
C ASN A 107 -16.34 -16.57 -50.85
N PHE A 108 -15.56 -16.19 -49.84
CA PHE A 108 -14.51 -15.18 -49.97
C PHE A 108 -13.18 -15.88 -49.78
N LYS A 109 -12.37 -15.95 -50.85
CA LYS A 109 -11.05 -16.59 -50.85
C LYS A 109 -10.11 -15.89 -49.84
N LEU A 110 -10.24 -16.24 -48.57
CA LEU A 110 -9.23 -15.99 -47.56
C LEU A 110 -8.06 -16.92 -47.89
N ASN A 111 -6.96 -16.33 -48.36
CA ASN A 111 -5.72 -17.05 -48.59
C ASN A 111 -5.28 -17.74 -47.29
N ASN A 112 -5.53 -19.04 -47.20
CA ASN A 112 -4.88 -19.93 -46.26
C ASN A 112 -3.43 -20.11 -46.72
N GLY A 113 -2.48 -19.50 -46.01
CA GLY A 113 -1.07 -19.55 -46.39
C GLY A 113 -0.14 -19.11 -45.28
N GLU A 114 -0.22 -19.79 -44.12
CA GLU A 114 0.87 -20.15 -43.19
C GLU A 114 0.21 -20.69 -41.93
N SER A 115 0.72 -21.79 -41.36
CA SER A 115 0.20 -22.31 -40.11
C SER A 115 0.43 -21.27 -39.02
N MET A 116 -0.61 -20.53 -38.65
CA MET A 116 -0.55 -19.62 -37.50
C MET A 116 -0.15 -20.45 -36.28
N LEU A 117 1.02 -20.12 -35.73
CA LEU A 117 1.49 -20.63 -34.46
C LEU A 117 0.44 -20.33 -33.39
N LYS A 118 -0.04 -21.35 -32.69
CA LYS A 118 -1.03 -21.17 -31.63
C LYS A 118 -0.36 -21.05 -30.27
N TYR A 119 -1.05 -20.36 -29.38
CA TYR A 119 -0.59 -20.08 -28.03
C TYR A 119 -1.56 -20.73 -27.05
N TYR A 120 -1.01 -21.46 -26.11
CA TYR A 120 -1.78 -22.15 -25.08
C TYR A 120 -1.20 -21.88 -23.72
N TYR A 121 -1.99 -22.18 -22.69
CA TYR A 121 -1.46 -22.38 -21.36
C TYR A 121 -1.96 -23.66 -20.72
N VAL A 122 -1.14 -24.19 -19.82
CA VAL A 122 -1.47 -25.33 -18.97
C VAL A 122 -1.35 -24.95 -17.51
N LYS A 123 -2.33 -25.39 -16.70
CA LYS A 123 -2.33 -25.19 -15.26
C LYS A 123 -1.99 -26.49 -14.53
N LEU A 124 -0.87 -26.52 -13.82
CA LEU A 124 -0.41 -27.68 -13.07
C LEU A 124 -0.66 -27.49 -11.56
N SER A 125 -1.23 -28.52 -10.93
CA SER A 125 -1.54 -28.56 -9.50
C SER A 125 -0.72 -29.65 -8.80
N CYS A 126 -0.58 -29.55 -7.47
CA CYS A 126 0.17 -30.52 -6.67
C CYS A 126 -0.44 -31.93 -6.76
N PRO A 127 0.35 -32.99 -7.03
CA PRO A 127 -0.15 -34.35 -7.03
C PRO A 127 -0.40 -34.83 -5.59
N THR A 128 -1.38 -35.73 -5.39
CA THR A 128 -1.70 -36.21 -4.05
C THR A 128 -0.87 -37.38 -3.56
N VAL A 129 -0.54 -38.41 -4.36
CA VAL A 129 0.39 -39.48 -3.91
C VAL A 129 1.13 -40.23 -5.05
N GLU A 130 0.64 -40.32 -6.29
CA GLU A 130 1.25 -41.20 -7.33
C GLU A 130 2.22 -40.53 -8.33
N ASP A 131 1.98 -39.28 -8.76
CA ASP A 131 2.83 -38.57 -9.75
C ASP A 131 3.97 -37.74 -9.12
N GLY A 132 4.34 -38.09 -7.90
CA GLY A 132 5.17 -37.23 -7.07
C GLY A 132 6.58 -36.97 -7.60
N SER A 133 7.23 -38.01 -8.14
CA SER A 133 8.59 -37.91 -8.68
C SER A 133 8.64 -37.09 -9.97
N LYS A 134 7.75 -37.35 -10.94
CA LYS A 134 7.70 -36.61 -12.21
C LYS A 134 7.44 -35.12 -12.02
N PHE A 135 6.55 -34.76 -11.10
CA PHE A 135 6.28 -33.36 -10.77
C PHE A 135 7.47 -32.72 -10.04
N ALA A 136 8.15 -33.45 -9.16
CA ALA A 136 9.36 -32.97 -8.50
C ALA A 136 10.51 -32.75 -9.49
N ASP A 137 10.75 -33.68 -10.42
CA ASP A 137 11.79 -33.58 -11.45
C ASP A 137 11.56 -32.38 -12.39
N LEU A 138 10.30 -32.12 -12.74
CA LEU A 138 9.89 -30.95 -13.51
C LEU A 138 10.20 -29.64 -12.76
N MET A 139 9.84 -29.58 -11.48
CA MET A 139 10.07 -28.41 -10.65
C MET A 139 11.56 -28.18 -10.33
N ASP A 140 12.32 -29.23 -10.08
CA ASP A 140 13.78 -29.18 -9.91
C ASP A 140 14.44 -28.59 -11.15
N SER A 141 13.99 -29.03 -12.33
CA SER A 141 14.47 -28.49 -13.60
C SER A 141 14.15 -27.01 -13.77
N PHE A 142 12.93 -26.59 -13.41
CA PHE A 142 12.53 -25.17 -13.52
C PHE A 142 13.31 -24.27 -12.56
N ILE A 143 13.47 -24.69 -11.31
CA ILE A 143 14.21 -23.95 -10.29
C ILE A 143 15.69 -23.86 -10.64
N LYS A 144 16.27 -24.93 -11.19
CA LYS A 144 17.68 -24.96 -11.62
C LYS A 144 17.90 -24.36 -13.02
N GLY A 145 16.87 -23.82 -13.66
CA GLY A 145 16.96 -23.22 -15.00
C GLY A 145 17.35 -24.20 -16.11
N LYS A 146 17.07 -25.50 -15.93
CA LYS A 146 17.39 -26.56 -16.90
C LYS A 146 16.21 -26.83 -17.82
N ASN A 147 16.48 -26.86 -19.12
CA ASN A 147 15.51 -27.31 -20.11
C ASN A 147 15.19 -28.79 -19.87
N ILE A 148 13.92 -29.16 -19.96
CA ILE A 148 13.45 -30.53 -19.72
C ILE A 148 12.36 -30.88 -20.72
N GLU A 149 12.38 -32.12 -21.21
CA GLU A 149 11.23 -32.67 -21.94
C GLU A 149 10.26 -33.30 -20.94
N ALA A 150 9.01 -32.86 -20.97
CA ALA A 150 8.00 -33.23 -20.00
C ALA A 150 6.74 -33.77 -20.70
N GLU A 151 6.24 -34.90 -20.21
CA GLU A 151 4.97 -35.46 -20.62
C GLU A 151 3.88 -35.05 -19.61
N LEU A 152 2.90 -34.27 -20.07
CA LEU A 152 1.78 -33.81 -19.27
C LEU A 152 0.54 -34.63 -19.59
N ASN A 153 0.01 -35.32 -18.58
CA ASN A 153 -1.16 -36.20 -18.70
C ASN A 153 -2.45 -35.52 -18.21
N ASN A 154 -3.60 -36.16 -18.47
CA ASN A 154 -4.93 -35.72 -18.02
C ASN A 154 -5.34 -34.35 -18.59
N ILE A 155 -5.22 -34.21 -19.91
CA ILE A 155 -5.63 -33.01 -20.64
C ILE A 155 -7.07 -33.17 -21.17
N PRO A 156 -8.07 -32.48 -20.60
CA PRO A 156 -9.48 -32.75 -20.88
C PRO A 156 -10.01 -32.18 -22.20
N THR A 157 -9.39 -31.13 -22.77
CA THR A 157 -9.93 -30.34 -23.90
C THR A 157 -8.82 -29.79 -24.82
N ASN A 158 -9.17 -29.43 -26.07
CA ASN A 158 -8.35 -28.72 -27.08
C ASN A 158 -7.08 -29.44 -27.61
N LEU A 159 -6.95 -30.75 -27.43
CA LEU A 159 -5.83 -31.53 -27.95
C LEU A 159 -5.86 -31.70 -29.48
N GLU A 160 -7.04 -31.65 -30.09
CA GLU A 160 -7.22 -31.91 -31.53
C GLU A 160 -6.68 -30.76 -32.41
N ASP A 161 -6.62 -29.54 -31.84
CA ASP A 161 -6.21 -28.32 -32.53
C ASP A 161 -4.72 -27.96 -32.31
N ALA A 162 -4.07 -28.59 -31.33
CA ALA A 162 -2.71 -28.27 -30.91
C ALA A 162 -1.67 -29.09 -31.70
N LYS A 163 -0.78 -28.40 -32.40
CA LYS A 163 0.18 -28.97 -33.36
C LYS A 163 1.62 -28.84 -32.87
N GLU A 164 2.48 -29.74 -33.36
CA GLU A 164 3.92 -29.61 -33.13
C GLU A 164 4.40 -28.21 -33.53
N GLY A 165 5.15 -27.57 -32.63
CA GLY A 165 5.61 -26.20 -32.79
C GLY A 165 4.87 -25.19 -31.93
N ASP A 166 3.60 -25.43 -31.58
CA ASP A 166 2.78 -24.52 -30.78
C ASP A 166 3.40 -24.24 -29.41
N LEU A 167 3.11 -23.06 -28.86
CA LEU A 167 3.70 -22.60 -27.62
C LEU A 167 2.74 -22.78 -26.46
N VAL A 168 3.23 -23.36 -25.38
CA VAL A 168 2.45 -23.69 -24.19
C VAL A 168 3.09 -23.04 -22.97
N PHE A 169 2.46 -22.02 -22.42
CA PHE A 169 2.90 -21.38 -21.19
C PHE A 169 2.53 -22.26 -19.98
N ILE A 170 3.48 -22.48 -19.06
CA ILE A 170 3.33 -23.43 -17.95
C ILE A 170 3.08 -22.68 -16.64
N HIS A 171 1.85 -22.75 -16.15
CA HIS A 171 1.39 -22.09 -14.93
C HIS A 171 1.22 -23.09 -13.77
N MET A 172 1.87 -22.83 -12.64
CA MET A 172 1.73 -23.61 -11.40
C MET A 172 0.65 -22.98 -10.51
N GLY A 173 -0.49 -23.66 -10.34
CA GLY A 173 -1.65 -23.16 -9.59
C GLY A 173 -2.22 -24.15 -8.56
N GLY A 174 -3.10 -23.69 -7.67
CA GLY A 174 -3.73 -24.52 -6.63
C GLY A 174 -3.37 -24.10 -5.19
N ASP A 175 -3.74 -24.91 -4.20
CA ASP A 175 -3.55 -24.62 -2.77
C ASP A 175 -2.05 -24.60 -2.40
N ALA A 176 -1.55 -23.42 -2.03
CA ALA A 176 -0.16 -23.20 -1.66
C ALA A 176 0.24 -23.95 -0.37
N GLY A 177 -0.68 -24.13 0.57
CA GLY A 177 -0.44 -24.85 1.82
C GLY A 177 -0.25 -26.34 1.61
N LYS A 178 -1.06 -26.96 0.73
CA LYS A 178 -0.87 -28.38 0.35
C LYS A 178 0.46 -28.60 -0.39
N LYS A 179 0.83 -27.67 -1.29
CA LYS A 179 2.10 -27.70 -2.02
C LYS A 179 3.30 -27.55 -1.10
N LYS A 180 3.29 -26.59 -0.17
CA LYS A 180 4.36 -26.42 0.82
C LYS A 180 4.59 -27.70 1.64
N LYS A 181 3.50 -28.38 2.07
CA LYS A 181 3.61 -29.68 2.76
C LYS A 181 4.22 -30.78 1.89
N TYR A 182 3.89 -30.79 0.61
CA TYR A 182 4.44 -31.75 -0.36
C TYR A 182 5.95 -31.50 -0.60
N PHE A 183 6.33 -30.26 -0.84
CA PHE A 183 7.70 -29.84 -1.15
C PHE A 183 8.67 -29.82 0.04
N ASN A 184 8.16 -29.69 1.27
CA ASN A 184 8.98 -29.78 2.49
C ASN A 184 9.79 -31.09 2.59
N LYS A 185 9.41 -32.13 1.85
CA LYS A 185 10.12 -33.42 1.80
C LYS A 185 11.33 -33.43 0.84
N PHE A 186 11.50 -32.41 0.01
CA PHE A 186 12.50 -32.35 -1.07
C PHE A 186 13.65 -31.35 -0.84
N GLY A 187 13.58 -30.45 0.18
CA GLY A 187 14.68 -29.55 0.57
C GLY A 187 14.22 -28.13 0.97
N GLU A 188 15.11 -27.35 1.59
CA GLU A 188 14.88 -25.93 1.96
C GLU A 188 14.58 -25.03 0.75
N GLU A 189 15.25 -25.28 -0.38
CA GLU A 189 15.10 -24.54 -1.65
C GLU A 189 13.68 -24.56 -2.25
N TYR A 190 12.83 -25.49 -1.79
CA TYR A 190 11.44 -25.60 -2.24
C TYR A 190 10.41 -24.95 -1.28
N LYS A 191 10.86 -24.37 -0.15
CA LYS A 191 9.97 -23.71 0.83
C LYS A 191 9.43 -22.37 0.35
N GLU A 192 10.13 -21.70 -0.56
CA GLU A 192 9.76 -20.41 -1.15
C GLU A 192 8.84 -20.54 -2.37
N PHE A 193 8.23 -21.71 -2.59
CA PHE A 193 7.31 -21.94 -3.70
C PHE A 193 6.16 -20.90 -3.74
N THR A 194 5.92 -20.34 -4.92
CA THR A 194 4.81 -19.41 -5.22
C THR A 194 4.00 -19.91 -6.42
N ASN A 195 2.70 -19.56 -6.47
CA ASN A 195 1.92 -19.86 -7.67
C ASN A 195 2.23 -18.81 -8.76
N GLY A 196 2.39 -19.25 -10.01
CA GLY A 196 2.78 -18.38 -11.11
C GLY A 196 3.24 -19.14 -12.35
N TRP A 197 3.76 -18.43 -13.35
CA TRP A 197 4.33 -18.99 -14.57
C TRP A 197 5.81 -19.30 -14.38
N TYR A 198 6.22 -20.51 -14.75
CA TYR A 198 7.58 -21.00 -14.50
C TYR A 198 8.37 -21.26 -15.76
N ALA A 199 7.69 -21.59 -16.87
CA ALA A 199 8.35 -22.03 -18.08
C ALA A 199 7.47 -21.83 -19.32
N ILE A 200 8.10 -21.91 -20.48
CA ILE A 200 7.45 -21.95 -21.79
C ILE A 200 7.79 -23.29 -22.42
N GLY A 201 6.78 -24.02 -22.83
CA GLY A 201 6.89 -25.28 -23.55
C GLY A 201 6.75 -25.07 -25.05
N LYS A 202 7.58 -25.72 -25.84
CA LYS A 202 7.30 -25.99 -27.26
C LYS A 202 6.65 -27.35 -27.38
N LEU A 203 5.49 -27.41 -28.02
CA LEU A 203 4.75 -28.66 -28.24
C LEU A 203 5.52 -29.54 -29.21
N LEU A 204 5.86 -30.77 -28.78
CA LEU A 204 6.54 -31.76 -29.60
C LEU A 204 5.55 -32.77 -30.18
N ASN A 205 4.59 -33.21 -29.37
CA ASN A 205 3.62 -34.22 -29.78
C ASN A 205 2.34 -34.11 -28.94
N THR A 206 1.22 -34.47 -29.55
CA THR A 206 -0.10 -34.51 -28.92
C THR A 206 -0.71 -35.90 -29.10
N ASN A 207 -1.11 -36.56 -28.01
CA ASN A 207 -1.81 -37.84 -28.07
C ASN A 207 -3.25 -37.68 -27.58
N VAL A 208 -4.16 -37.47 -28.53
CA VAL A 208 -5.60 -37.30 -28.26
C VAL A 208 -6.19 -38.52 -27.53
N ALA A 209 -5.80 -39.74 -27.93
CA ALA A 209 -6.32 -40.99 -27.35
C ALA A 209 -5.89 -41.19 -25.89
N LYS A 210 -4.65 -40.82 -25.54
CA LYS A 210 -4.12 -40.92 -24.17
C LYS A 210 -4.32 -39.65 -23.35
N LYS A 211 -4.89 -38.59 -23.93
CA LYS A 211 -5.10 -37.28 -23.31
C LYS A 211 -3.82 -36.69 -22.72
N ASN A 212 -2.73 -36.74 -23.48
CA ASN A 212 -1.44 -36.22 -23.04
C ASN A 212 -0.72 -35.43 -24.14
N ILE A 213 0.22 -34.57 -23.73
CA ILE A 213 1.13 -33.84 -24.60
C ILE A 213 2.56 -34.03 -24.14
N THR A 214 3.48 -33.96 -25.09
CA THR A 214 4.92 -33.89 -24.84
C THR A 214 5.42 -32.49 -25.18
N LEU A 215 6.04 -31.83 -24.21
CA LEU A 215 6.59 -30.49 -24.34
C LEU A 215 8.10 -30.52 -24.15
N LYS A 216 8.81 -29.68 -24.91
CA LYS A 216 10.15 -29.24 -24.52
C LYS A 216 10.02 -27.94 -23.75
N CYS A 217 10.29 -27.99 -22.45
CA CYS A 217 10.10 -26.88 -21.52
C CYS A 217 11.39 -26.08 -21.33
N TYR A 218 11.23 -24.76 -21.36
CA TYR A 218 12.29 -23.78 -21.19
C TYR A 218 11.94 -22.89 -19.99
N PRO A 219 12.68 -23.00 -18.87
CA PRO A 219 12.40 -22.22 -17.66
C PRO A 219 12.60 -20.72 -17.88
N LEU A 220 11.75 -19.92 -17.22
CA LEU A 220 11.91 -18.48 -17.11
C LEU A 220 13.02 -18.16 -16.09
N LYS A 221 13.64 -16.97 -16.20
CA LYS A 221 14.66 -16.53 -15.22
C LYS A 221 14.07 -16.30 -13.82
N SER A 222 12.79 -15.94 -13.75
CA SER A 222 12.05 -15.79 -12.50
C SER A 222 10.57 -16.11 -12.73
N VAL A 223 9.87 -16.42 -11.64
CA VAL A 223 8.45 -16.78 -11.66
C VAL A 223 7.60 -15.53 -11.88
N ILE A 224 6.63 -15.62 -12.78
CA ILE A 224 5.66 -14.52 -13.01
C ILE A 224 4.41 -14.82 -12.20
N THR A 225 4.19 -14.05 -11.16
CA THR A 225 3.05 -14.20 -10.25
C THR A 225 1.84 -13.41 -10.75
N LYS A 226 0.69 -13.65 -10.12
CA LYS A 226 -0.51 -12.84 -10.33
C LYS A 226 -0.26 -11.33 -10.09
N MET A 227 0.68 -11.00 -9.20
CA MET A 227 1.03 -9.59 -8.90
C MET A 227 1.83 -8.93 -10.01
N ASP A 228 2.62 -9.69 -10.75
CA ASP A 228 3.37 -9.19 -11.91
C ASP A 228 2.43 -8.91 -13.10
N LEU A 229 1.28 -9.62 -13.13
CA LEU A 229 0.24 -9.48 -14.15
C LEU A 229 -0.93 -8.57 -13.74
N TYR A 230 -0.96 -8.06 -12.51
CA TYR A 230 -2.03 -7.19 -12.00
C TYR A 230 -2.21 -5.90 -12.84
N PHE A 231 -1.10 -5.41 -13.43
CA PHE A 231 -1.10 -4.25 -14.32
C PHE A 231 -1.50 -4.58 -15.78
N PHE A 232 -1.77 -5.86 -16.07
CA PHE A 232 -2.20 -6.34 -17.38
C PHE A 232 -3.48 -7.17 -17.26
N PRO A 233 -4.62 -6.52 -16.98
CA PRO A 233 -5.85 -7.20 -16.64
C PRO A 233 -6.42 -8.10 -17.76
N GLN A 234 -6.01 -7.95 -19.02
CA GLN A 234 -6.29 -8.93 -20.09
C GLN A 234 -5.74 -10.34 -19.83
N PHE A 235 -4.66 -10.45 -19.05
CA PHE A 235 -4.15 -11.74 -18.58
C PHE A 235 -4.92 -12.20 -17.34
N MET A 236 -5.42 -11.30 -16.50
CA MET A 236 -6.09 -11.63 -15.24
C MET A 236 -7.47 -12.29 -15.41
N ASP A 237 -8.28 -11.87 -16.37
CA ASP A 237 -9.63 -12.43 -16.58
C ASP A 237 -9.58 -13.85 -17.19
N ASN A 238 -8.53 -14.14 -17.97
CA ASN A 238 -8.20 -15.51 -18.39
C ASN A 238 -7.53 -16.33 -17.27
N ILE A 239 -7.22 -15.71 -16.12
CA ILE A 239 -6.62 -16.31 -14.93
C ILE A 239 -7.65 -16.29 -13.78
N GLY A 240 -8.81 -16.91 -14.03
CA GLY A 240 -9.87 -17.11 -13.03
C GLY A 240 -9.63 -18.33 -12.11
N CYS A 241 -9.99 -18.19 -10.84
CA CYS A 241 -10.14 -19.32 -9.91
C CYS A 241 -11.49 -20.01 -10.14
N ILE A 242 -11.56 -20.98 -11.04
CA ILE A 242 -12.63 -21.99 -10.99
C ILE A 242 -12.01 -23.37 -11.20
N THR A 243 -12.05 -24.18 -10.14
CA THR A 243 -12.50 -25.58 -10.17
C THR A 243 -12.57 -26.09 -8.73
N LYS A 244 -13.79 -26.37 -8.25
CA LYS A 244 -14.00 -27.43 -7.26
C LYS A 244 -13.80 -28.74 -8.03
N GLY A 245 -12.69 -29.44 -7.79
CA GLY A 245 -12.39 -30.70 -8.48
C GLY A 245 -11.11 -31.37 -7.96
N VAL A 246 -11.11 -32.70 -8.00
CA VAL A 246 -10.09 -33.63 -7.46
C VAL A 246 -8.74 -33.50 -8.23
N PRO A 247 -7.56 -33.83 -7.64
CA PRO A 247 -6.24 -33.53 -8.22
C PRO A 247 -5.97 -34.25 -9.54
N ASN A 248 -5.10 -33.65 -10.37
CA ASN A 248 -4.76 -33.94 -11.78
C ASN A 248 -5.72 -33.37 -12.85
N GLN A 249 -5.69 -32.06 -13.11
CA GLN A 249 -6.25 -31.51 -14.34
C GLN A 249 -5.27 -30.56 -15.03
N ALA A 250 -4.77 -30.97 -16.20
CA ALA A 250 -3.98 -30.13 -17.10
C ALA A 250 -4.88 -29.68 -18.26
N GLY A 251 -5.78 -28.73 -18.05
CA GLY A 251 -6.47 -28.10 -19.20
C GLY A 251 -5.46 -27.44 -20.14
N LEU A 252 -5.56 -27.70 -21.45
CA LEU A 252 -4.83 -26.95 -22.48
C LEU A 252 -5.77 -25.84 -22.97
N TYR A 253 -5.51 -24.62 -22.53
CA TYR A 253 -6.37 -23.47 -22.79
C TYR A 253 -5.76 -22.61 -23.88
N GLU A 254 -6.48 -22.40 -24.99
CA GLU A 254 -6.02 -21.54 -26.08
C GLU A 254 -6.05 -20.07 -25.64
N LEU A 255 -4.98 -19.36 -25.93
CA LEU A 255 -4.88 -17.92 -25.84
C LEU A 255 -5.03 -17.36 -27.24
N ASP A 256 -5.72 -16.22 -27.38
CA ASP A 256 -5.68 -15.52 -28.64
C ASP A 256 -4.26 -15.04 -28.97
N GLU A 257 -3.96 -14.95 -30.26
CA GLU A 257 -2.63 -14.62 -30.78
C GLU A 257 -2.07 -13.30 -30.22
N THR A 258 -2.94 -12.29 -30.01
CA THR A 258 -2.50 -10.98 -29.48
C THR A 258 -2.05 -11.11 -28.03
N LEU A 259 -2.75 -11.92 -27.22
CA LEU A 259 -2.36 -12.21 -25.84
C LEU A 259 -1.09 -13.05 -25.78
N GLY A 260 -0.99 -14.08 -26.63
CA GLY A 260 0.20 -14.92 -26.73
C GLY A 260 1.45 -14.10 -27.05
N LEU A 261 1.40 -13.32 -28.14
CA LEU A 261 2.50 -12.44 -28.55
C LEU A 261 2.76 -11.31 -27.55
N GLY A 262 1.72 -10.73 -26.93
CA GLY A 262 1.87 -9.73 -25.90
C GLY A 262 2.60 -10.26 -24.66
N PHE A 263 2.37 -11.52 -24.28
CA PHE A 263 3.09 -12.13 -23.18
C PHE A 263 4.56 -12.39 -23.55
N VAL A 264 4.84 -12.81 -24.79
CA VAL A 264 6.21 -12.92 -25.31
C VAL A 264 6.93 -11.57 -25.27
N GLU A 265 6.29 -10.49 -25.72
CA GLU A 265 6.85 -9.13 -25.66
C GLU A 265 7.15 -8.71 -24.21
N TYR A 266 6.25 -8.99 -23.27
CA TYR A 266 6.47 -8.74 -21.84
C TYR A 266 7.71 -9.50 -21.31
N LEU A 267 7.86 -10.77 -21.66
CA LEU A 267 9.03 -11.57 -21.25
C LEU A 267 10.34 -11.01 -21.80
N ALA A 268 10.32 -10.53 -23.05
CA ALA A 268 11.48 -9.94 -23.70
C ALA A 268 11.89 -8.63 -23.02
N GLN A 269 10.94 -7.71 -22.84
CA GLN A 269 11.16 -6.39 -22.23
C GLN A 269 11.70 -6.50 -20.80
N ASN A 270 11.32 -7.55 -20.06
CA ASN A 270 11.74 -7.77 -18.67
C ASN A 270 12.90 -8.76 -18.53
N SER A 271 13.56 -9.13 -19.63
CA SER A 271 14.70 -10.06 -19.63
C SER A 271 14.41 -11.44 -19.00
N LEU A 272 13.15 -11.87 -18.98
CA LEU A 272 12.66 -13.07 -18.28
C LEU A 272 12.72 -14.36 -19.10
N MET A 273 12.95 -14.27 -20.41
CA MET A 273 12.94 -15.43 -21.33
C MET A 273 13.97 -16.52 -21.01
N GLY A 274 14.99 -16.24 -20.20
CA GLY A 274 16.01 -17.25 -19.87
C GLY A 274 16.62 -17.88 -21.14
N ASN A 275 16.64 -19.21 -21.19
CA ASN A 275 17.12 -19.97 -22.36
C ASN A 275 16.06 -20.13 -23.47
N SER A 276 14.86 -19.57 -23.29
CA SER A 276 13.75 -19.69 -24.23
C SER A 276 13.80 -18.65 -25.36
N ILE A 277 14.77 -17.73 -25.35
CA ILE A 277 14.86 -16.63 -26.34
C ILE A 277 14.91 -17.13 -27.78
N GLU A 278 15.47 -18.33 -27.98
CA GLU A 278 15.58 -18.93 -29.31
C GLU A 278 14.25 -19.37 -29.92
N LEU A 279 13.23 -19.63 -29.09
CA LEU A 279 11.88 -20.00 -29.56
C LEU A 279 11.17 -18.84 -30.26
N PHE A 280 11.62 -17.61 -30.02
CA PHE A 280 10.89 -16.39 -30.37
C PHE A 280 11.61 -15.56 -31.44
N LYS A 281 12.76 -16.03 -31.93
CA LYS A 281 13.62 -15.30 -32.88
C LYS A 281 12.88 -14.89 -34.15
N ASP A 282 11.95 -15.73 -34.59
CA ASP A 282 11.23 -15.57 -35.86
C ASP A 282 9.80 -15.01 -35.66
N LEU A 283 9.41 -14.66 -34.42
CA LEU A 283 8.10 -14.12 -34.12
C LEU A 283 8.09 -12.60 -34.09
N ASN A 284 7.11 -11.98 -34.76
CA ASN A 284 6.90 -10.54 -34.67
C ASN A 284 5.97 -10.19 -33.50
N TRP A 285 6.54 -10.08 -32.30
CA TRP A 285 5.83 -9.73 -31.08
C TRP A 285 5.81 -8.23 -30.77
N THR A 286 6.50 -7.40 -31.56
CA THR A 286 6.66 -5.95 -31.26
C THR A 286 5.31 -5.22 -31.32
N GLY A 287 4.97 -4.53 -30.24
CA GLY A 287 3.74 -3.75 -30.11
C GLY A 287 2.48 -4.59 -29.84
N CYS A 288 2.58 -5.92 -29.70
CA CYS A 288 1.45 -6.77 -29.39
C CYS A 288 0.94 -6.58 -27.95
N LEU A 289 1.83 -6.25 -27.01
CA LEU A 289 1.48 -5.92 -25.63
C LEU A 289 0.62 -4.65 -25.57
N ALA A 290 1.01 -3.62 -26.32
CA ALA A 290 0.25 -2.37 -26.42
C ALA A 290 -1.15 -2.60 -27.03
N LYS A 291 -1.22 -3.37 -28.12
CA LYS A 291 -2.50 -3.76 -28.75
C LYS A 291 -3.41 -4.54 -27.80
N GLY A 292 -2.85 -5.44 -27.01
CA GLY A 292 -3.59 -6.17 -25.97
C GLY A 292 -4.17 -5.25 -24.90
N ILE A 293 -3.40 -4.24 -24.46
CA ILE A 293 -3.84 -3.25 -23.46
C ILE A 293 -4.96 -2.36 -24.03
N GLU A 294 -4.84 -1.90 -25.27
CA GLU A 294 -5.88 -1.09 -25.91
C GLU A 294 -7.19 -1.86 -26.07
N ARG A 295 -7.10 -3.13 -26.46
CA ARG A 295 -8.27 -4.03 -26.50
C ARG A 295 -8.91 -4.17 -25.12
N PHE A 296 -8.12 -4.38 -24.07
CA PHE A 296 -8.64 -4.46 -22.71
C PHE A 296 -9.38 -3.19 -22.27
N LYS A 297 -8.81 -2.01 -22.54
CA LYS A 297 -9.44 -0.73 -22.22
C LYS A 297 -10.75 -0.52 -22.95
N ARG A 298 -10.81 -0.92 -24.22
CA ARG A 298 -12.04 -0.87 -25.03
C ARG A 298 -13.13 -1.76 -24.44
N ASP A 299 -12.75 -2.95 -23.96
CA ASP A 299 -13.68 -3.94 -23.43
C ASP A 299 -14.05 -3.63 -21.94
N ASN A 300 -13.33 -2.72 -21.27
CA ASN A 300 -13.55 -2.27 -19.88
C ASN A 300 -13.45 -0.73 -19.72
N PRO A 301 -14.44 0.03 -20.24
CA PRO A 301 -14.37 1.50 -20.32
C PRO A 301 -14.41 2.22 -18.95
N ASP A 302 -14.87 1.57 -17.88
CA ASP A 302 -14.95 2.17 -16.54
C ASP A 302 -13.58 2.26 -15.82
N ILE A 303 -12.53 1.66 -16.38
CA ILE A 303 -11.19 1.55 -15.78
C ILE A 303 -10.23 2.65 -16.29
N THR A 304 -10.67 3.57 -17.17
CA THR A 304 -9.77 4.47 -17.91
C THR A 304 -9.52 5.85 -17.27
N SER A 305 -8.70 5.92 -16.23
CA SER A 305 -8.09 7.21 -15.79
C SER A 305 -6.60 7.34 -16.14
N LEU A 306 -5.95 6.30 -16.68
CA LEU A 306 -4.53 6.30 -17.05
C LEU A 306 -4.34 6.08 -18.57
N GLY A 307 -3.74 7.07 -19.25
CA GLY A 307 -3.35 7.01 -20.66
C GLY A 307 -2.35 5.87 -20.92
N THR A 308 -2.36 5.30 -22.14
CA THR A 308 -1.60 4.09 -22.51
C THR A 308 -0.08 4.26 -22.34
N SER A 309 0.45 5.47 -22.60
CA SER A 309 1.87 5.81 -22.38
C SER A 309 2.25 5.88 -20.89
N LYS A 310 1.33 6.38 -20.04
CA LYS A 310 1.57 6.52 -18.59
C LYS A 310 1.53 5.16 -17.90
N LEU A 311 0.60 4.28 -18.31
CA LEU A 311 0.54 2.89 -17.85
C LEU A 311 1.80 2.10 -18.24
N LEU A 312 2.25 2.21 -19.51
CA LEU A 312 3.49 1.57 -19.98
C LEU A 312 4.74 2.12 -19.29
N GLY A 313 4.81 3.43 -19.02
CA GLY A 313 5.91 4.05 -18.27
C GLY A 313 6.02 3.54 -16.83
N THR A 314 4.88 3.41 -16.13
CA THR A 314 4.85 2.85 -14.76
C THR A 314 5.24 1.37 -14.72
N ILE A 315 4.89 0.62 -15.76
CA ILE A 315 5.24 -0.80 -15.93
C ILE A 315 6.75 -0.98 -16.19
N LEU A 316 7.36 -0.13 -17.02
CA LEU A 316 8.77 -0.21 -17.39
C LEU A 316 9.71 0.29 -16.28
N ASN A 317 9.26 1.22 -15.43
CA ASN A 317 10.08 1.73 -14.33
C ASN A 317 10.19 0.77 -13.14
N LYS A 318 9.20 -0.12 -12.92
CA LYS A 318 9.24 -1.10 -11.82
C LYS A 318 10.15 -2.31 -12.06
N THR A 319 10.54 -2.61 -13.30
CA THR A 319 11.37 -3.79 -13.61
C THR A 319 12.88 -3.55 -13.53
N LYS A 320 13.32 -2.31 -13.31
CA LYS A 320 14.69 -2.04 -12.82
C LYS A 320 14.86 -2.33 -11.32
N ALA A 321 13.76 -2.47 -10.59
CA ALA A 321 13.74 -2.52 -9.12
C ALA A 321 13.21 -3.87 -8.59
N LYS A 322 13.66 -5.02 -9.12
CA LYS A 322 13.35 -6.33 -8.49
C LYS A 322 14.46 -7.37 -8.64
N SER A 323 15.31 -7.43 -7.63
CA SER A 323 15.87 -8.68 -7.11
C SER A 323 15.79 -8.67 -5.58
N SER A 324 14.61 -8.94 -5.02
CA SER A 324 14.35 -9.64 -3.74
C SER A 324 12.91 -9.43 -3.25
N PRO A 325 12.38 -10.36 -2.42
CA PRO A 325 10.95 -10.67 -2.37
C PRO A 325 10.23 -9.92 -1.27
N ASN A 326 8.97 -9.51 -1.51
CA ASN A 326 7.85 -9.84 -0.61
C ASN A 326 6.48 -9.28 -1.06
N TYR A 327 5.45 -10.07 -0.73
CA TYR A 327 4.02 -9.79 -0.56
C TYR A 327 3.36 -8.64 -1.33
N LEU A 328 2.29 -8.95 -2.07
CA LEU A 328 1.16 -8.03 -2.15
C LEU A 328 -0.13 -8.81 -1.90
N ASN A 329 -0.82 -8.45 -0.82
CA ASN A 329 -2.27 -8.27 -0.82
C ASN A 329 -2.51 -6.88 -1.42
N SER A 330 -3.55 -6.70 -2.23
CA SER A 330 -3.99 -5.36 -2.64
C SER A 330 -4.69 -4.65 -1.47
N LYS A 331 -4.43 -3.33 -1.28
CA LYS A 331 -5.01 -2.35 -0.31
C LYS A 331 -4.32 -2.37 1.07
N GLN A 332 -3.90 -1.29 1.76
CA GLN A 332 -4.13 0.16 1.81
C GLN A 332 -2.97 0.77 2.65
N LEU A 333 -2.73 2.10 2.64
CA LEU A 333 -2.28 2.76 3.89
C LEU A 333 -3.56 3.00 4.72
N PRO A 334 -3.69 2.41 5.92
CA PRO A 334 -3.43 3.24 7.09
C PRO A 334 -2.80 2.45 8.25
N LYS A 335 -1.52 2.70 8.51
CA LYS A 335 -0.98 2.68 9.88
C LYS A 335 -1.21 4.09 10.43
N SER A 336 -1.61 4.25 11.69
CA SER A 336 -1.83 5.56 12.28
C SER A 336 -0.49 6.29 12.43
N PHE A 337 -0.30 7.36 11.64
CA PHE A 337 0.93 8.16 11.71
C PHE A 337 1.01 8.86 13.06
N VAL A 338 2.14 8.68 13.76
CA VAL A 338 2.48 9.62 14.82
C VAL A 338 2.99 10.91 14.17
N PHE A 339 2.75 12.06 14.81
CA PHE A 339 3.28 13.35 14.34
C PHE A 339 4.66 13.70 14.94
N LYS A 340 5.19 12.84 15.82
CA LYS A 340 6.53 12.94 16.41
C LYS A 340 7.16 11.55 16.56
N PRO A 341 8.44 11.36 16.21
CA PRO A 341 9.08 10.06 16.29
C PRO A 341 9.62 9.74 17.70
N PHE A 342 9.53 10.68 18.65
CA PHE A 342 9.90 10.44 20.05
C PHE A 342 8.64 10.40 20.92
N LEU A 343 8.36 9.25 21.53
CA LEU A 343 7.23 9.02 22.43
C LEU A 343 7.72 8.91 23.87
N LEU A 344 6.98 9.52 24.80
CA LEU A 344 7.10 9.23 26.23
C LEU A 344 5.85 8.49 26.70
N LEU A 345 6.03 7.29 27.23
CA LEU A 345 4.96 6.48 27.79
C LEU A 345 5.12 6.52 29.31
N ALA A 346 4.27 7.28 29.99
CA ALA A 346 4.39 7.48 31.43
C ALA A 346 3.15 6.96 32.16
N GLY A 347 3.37 6.35 33.32
CA GLY A 347 2.30 5.79 34.14
C GLY A 347 2.86 4.83 35.19
N ILE A 348 1.99 4.30 36.04
CA ILE A 348 2.40 3.40 37.11
C ILE A 348 3.05 2.12 36.57
N SER A 349 3.88 1.46 37.39
CA SER A 349 4.53 0.21 37.03
C SER A 349 3.51 -0.91 36.76
N GLY A 350 3.87 -1.87 35.90
CA GLY A 350 3.01 -3.01 35.57
C GLY A 350 1.86 -2.71 34.58
N THR A 351 1.73 -1.48 34.09
CA THR A 351 0.67 -1.07 33.14
C THR A 351 0.86 -1.55 31.71
N GLY A 352 2.03 -2.11 31.37
CA GLY A 352 2.30 -2.69 30.05
C GLY A 352 2.99 -1.76 29.05
N LYS A 353 3.59 -0.64 29.48
CA LYS A 353 4.30 0.33 28.61
C LYS A 353 5.33 -0.32 27.67
N THR A 354 6.26 -1.09 28.22
CA THR A 354 7.30 -1.80 27.45
C THR A 354 6.69 -2.87 26.53
N ARG A 355 5.60 -3.51 26.98
CA ARG A 355 4.84 -4.48 26.17
C ARG A 355 4.14 -3.80 25.00
N PHE A 356 3.59 -2.61 25.18
CA PHE A 356 2.97 -1.84 24.11
C PHE A 356 3.95 -1.60 22.96
N VAL A 357 5.16 -1.08 23.25
CA VAL A 357 6.18 -0.85 22.22
C VAL A 357 6.54 -2.14 21.46
N ARG A 358 6.65 -3.25 22.20
CA ARG A 358 6.88 -4.58 21.63
C ARG A 358 5.76 -5.03 20.69
N GLU A 359 4.50 -4.84 21.08
CA GLU A 359 3.35 -5.19 20.24
C GLU A 359 3.22 -4.27 19.02
N GLN A 360 3.56 -2.98 19.12
CA GLN A 360 3.63 -2.09 17.96
C GLN A 360 4.65 -2.58 16.93
N ALA A 361 5.84 -2.97 17.38
CA ALA A 361 6.88 -3.51 16.50
C ALA A 361 6.43 -4.81 15.80
N LYS A 362 5.72 -5.69 16.52
CA LYS A 362 5.11 -6.91 15.93
C LYS A 362 4.02 -6.59 14.90
N ALA A 363 3.18 -5.60 15.19
CA ALA A 363 2.05 -5.23 14.32
C ALA A 363 2.51 -4.56 13.02
N THR A 364 3.61 -3.83 13.06
CA THR A 364 4.05 -2.97 11.94
C THR A 364 5.31 -3.44 11.21
N GLY A 365 6.02 -4.43 11.75
CA GLY A 365 7.28 -4.96 11.23
C GLY A 365 7.59 -6.35 11.77
N SER A 366 8.82 -6.55 12.24
CA SER A 366 9.31 -7.84 12.78
C SER A 366 9.89 -7.60 14.17
N LEU A 367 9.40 -8.34 15.18
CA LEU A 367 9.96 -8.24 16.54
C LEU A 367 11.47 -8.50 16.59
N LYS A 368 11.97 -9.39 15.73
CA LYS A 368 13.40 -9.71 15.68
C LYS A 368 14.22 -8.58 15.06
N ASP A 369 13.62 -7.82 14.14
CA ASP A 369 14.37 -6.92 13.27
C ASP A 369 14.16 -5.45 13.55
N SER A 370 12.94 -5.07 13.93
CA SER A 370 12.49 -3.69 14.07
C SER A 370 12.10 -3.34 15.51
N TYR A 371 12.62 -4.07 16.50
CA TYR A 371 12.49 -3.77 17.92
C TYR A 371 13.85 -3.86 18.62
N CYS A 372 14.19 -2.84 19.40
CA CYS A 372 15.35 -2.83 20.28
C CYS A 372 14.91 -2.37 21.66
N LEU A 373 15.12 -3.22 22.68
CA LEU A 373 14.91 -2.86 24.07
C LEU A 373 16.26 -2.50 24.69
N THR A 374 16.38 -1.30 25.21
CA THR A 374 17.57 -0.82 25.92
C THR A 374 17.14 -0.29 27.28
N SER A 375 17.60 -0.93 28.35
CA SER A 375 17.38 -0.44 29.71
C SER A 375 18.35 0.69 30.00
N VAL A 376 17.81 1.88 30.30
CA VAL A 376 18.61 3.01 30.75
C VAL A 376 19.24 2.65 32.10
N ARG A 377 20.49 3.06 32.32
CA ARG A 377 21.18 2.82 33.59
C ARG A 377 21.31 4.12 34.38
N PRO A 378 21.39 4.07 35.72
CA PRO A 378 21.55 5.26 36.55
C PRO A 378 22.86 6.03 36.29
N ASP A 379 23.89 5.35 35.79
CA ASP A 379 25.21 5.90 35.48
C ASP A 379 25.32 6.53 34.09
N TRP A 380 24.20 6.66 33.36
CA TRP A 380 24.17 7.34 32.07
C TRP A 380 24.18 8.85 32.25
N HIS A 381 25.20 9.52 31.71
CA HIS A 381 25.46 10.93 31.95
C HIS A 381 25.87 11.70 30.69
N GLU A 382 26.08 11.01 29.55
CA GLU A 382 26.47 11.66 28.30
C GLU A 382 26.01 10.89 27.04
N PRO A 383 25.96 11.55 25.85
CA PRO A 383 25.48 10.92 24.62
C PRO A 383 26.22 9.64 24.19
N SER A 384 27.46 9.48 24.63
CA SER A 384 28.28 8.28 24.40
C SER A 384 27.70 7.03 25.04
N ASP A 385 26.94 7.14 26.14
CA ASP A 385 26.29 6.00 26.79
C ASP A 385 25.22 5.37 25.88
N LEU A 386 24.60 6.20 25.04
CA LEU A 386 23.60 5.77 24.07
C LEU A 386 24.21 5.43 22.71
N LEU A 387 25.15 6.23 22.21
CA LEU A 387 25.64 6.15 20.82
C LEU A 387 26.99 5.43 20.69
N GLY A 388 27.79 5.44 21.75
CA GLY A 388 29.15 4.91 21.76
C GLY A 388 30.21 6.00 21.81
N TYR A 389 31.47 5.57 21.96
CA TYR A 389 32.61 6.47 22.12
C TYR A 389 33.86 5.94 21.42
N ILE A 390 34.84 6.83 21.22
CA ILE A 390 36.17 6.44 20.73
C ILE A 390 37.01 5.97 21.92
N SER A 391 37.41 4.71 21.92
CA SER A 391 38.42 4.16 22.82
C SER A 391 39.82 4.25 22.19
N ARG A 392 40.83 4.50 23.02
CA ARG A 392 42.25 4.50 22.63
C ARG A 392 43.10 3.53 23.45
N LEU A 393 42.47 2.67 24.26
CA LEU A 393 43.16 1.78 25.21
C LEU A 393 44.14 0.82 24.53
N ASN A 394 43.83 0.38 23.31
CA ASN A 394 44.68 -0.54 22.54
C ASN A 394 45.72 0.19 21.65
N GLY A 395 45.97 1.48 21.89
CA GLY A 395 46.90 2.30 21.10
C GLY A 395 46.40 2.65 19.69
N LYS A 396 45.19 2.22 19.32
CA LYS A 396 44.48 2.59 18.08
C LYS A 396 43.14 3.22 18.45
N ALA A 397 42.73 4.25 17.72
CA ALA A 397 41.39 4.82 17.86
C ALA A 397 40.36 3.84 17.27
N GLU A 398 39.57 3.25 18.15
CA GLU A 398 38.50 2.30 17.84
C GLU A 398 37.19 2.86 18.39
N TYR A 399 36.09 2.72 17.64
CA TYR A 399 34.79 3.17 18.10
C TYR A 399 34.02 2.03 18.74
N ILE A 400 33.69 2.18 20.01
CA ILE A 400 32.91 1.23 20.78
C ILE A 400 31.43 1.54 20.54
N THR A 401 30.81 0.80 19.62
CA THR A 401 29.38 0.96 19.27
C THR A 401 28.47 0.36 20.34
N THR A 402 27.36 1.02 20.61
CA THR A 402 26.25 0.45 21.40
C THR A 402 25.30 -0.36 20.51
N ASP A 403 24.41 -1.14 21.13
CA ASP A 403 23.35 -1.84 20.39
C ASP A 403 22.33 -0.87 19.80
N VAL A 404 22.15 0.30 20.42
CA VAL A 404 21.31 1.38 19.88
C VAL A 404 21.87 1.91 18.55
N LEU A 405 23.17 2.22 18.48
CA LEU A 405 23.76 2.70 17.23
C LEU A 405 23.70 1.64 16.12
N LYS A 406 23.94 0.36 16.45
CA LYS A 406 23.77 -0.75 15.49
C LYS A 406 22.32 -0.87 15.02
N PHE A 407 21.35 -0.65 15.91
CA PHE A 407 19.93 -0.67 15.57
C PHE A 407 19.53 0.50 14.65
N ILE A 408 20.06 1.70 14.89
CA ILE A 408 19.91 2.86 14.00
C ILE A 408 20.51 2.56 12.62
N ALA A 409 21.71 1.99 12.57
CA ALA A 409 22.33 1.58 11.31
C ALA A 409 21.50 0.51 10.56
N LYS A 410 20.86 -0.41 11.30
CA LYS A 410 19.94 -1.40 10.71
C LYS A 410 18.68 -0.75 10.12
N ALA A 411 18.13 0.26 10.78
CA ALA A 411 17.00 1.02 10.26
C ALA A 411 17.34 1.72 8.93
N TRP A 412 18.54 2.31 8.85
CA TRP A 412 19.09 2.87 7.61
C TRP A 412 19.21 1.83 6.49
N ARG A 413 19.70 0.63 6.78
CA ARG A 413 19.77 -0.43 5.75
C ARG A 413 18.40 -0.79 5.20
N VAL A 414 17.36 -0.84 6.03
CA VAL A 414 16.00 -1.12 5.53
C VAL A 414 15.51 -0.03 4.57
N ILE A 415 15.87 1.23 4.80
CA ILE A 415 15.57 2.34 3.89
C ILE A 415 16.29 2.13 2.54
N LEU A 416 17.59 1.80 2.59
CA LEU A 416 18.41 1.59 1.39
C LEU A 416 18.00 0.34 0.61
N ASP A 417 17.72 -0.77 1.31
CA ASP A 417 17.29 -2.04 0.74
C ASP A 417 15.89 -1.93 0.10
N ALA A 418 15.08 -0.96 0.53
CA ALA A 418 13.80 -0.62 -0.10
C ALA A 418 13.96 0.14 -1.43
N GLY A 419 15.19 0.50 -1.82
CA GLY A 419 15.48 1.18 -3.08
C GLY A 419 15.38 2.71 -3.02
N LEU A 420 15.19 3.29 -1.84
CA LEU A 420 15.18 4.75 -1.68
C LEU A 420 16.57 5.33 -1.95
N GLU A 421 16.61 6.44 -2.67
CA GLU A 421 17.86 7.06 -3.10
C GLU A 421 18.46 7.91 -1.98
N LEU A 422 19.70 7.58 -1.58
CA LEU A 422 20.50 8.42 -0.68
C LEU A 422 21.40 9.32 -1.53
N LYS A 423 21.19 10.63 -1.48
CA LYS A 423 21.92 11.61 -2.31
C LYS A 423 22.26 12.88 -1.53
N VAL A 424 23.05 13.74 -2.12
CA VAL A 424 23.40 15.05 -1.56
C VAL A 424 22.62 16.13 -2.28
N GLU A 425 21.94 16.99 -1.52
CA GLU A 425 21.29 18.19 -2.04
C GLU A 425 21.85 19.42 -1.34
N PHE A 426 22.01 20.50 -2.11
CA PHE A 426 22.38 21.79 -1.56
C PHE A 426 21.12 22.47 -1.00
N ILE A 427 21.06 22.63 0.32
CA ILE A 427 19.97 23.33 1.00
C ILE A 427 20.46 24.73 1.36
N ASP A 428 19.74 25.76 0.92
CA ASP A 428 20.10 27.14 1.22
C ASP A 428 20.20 27.37 2.74
N GLY A 429 21.28 28.01 3.19
CA GLY A 429 21.63 28.19 4.60
C GLY A 429 22.21 26.96 5.33
N HIS A 430 22.14 25.76 4.77
CA HIS A 430 22.66 24.50 5.37
C HIS A 430 23.78 23.84 4.55
N GLY A 431 23.94 24.22 3.29
CA GLY A 431 24.97 23.65 2.40
C GLY A 431 24.62 22.24 1.93
N ASP A 432 25.66 21.49 1.55
CA ASP A 432 25.55 20.09 1.14
C ASP A 432 24.97 19.24 2.28
N THR A 433 23.74 18.79 2.09
CA THR A 433 23.00 18.00 3.07
C THR A 433 22.70 16.62 2.49
N LEU A 434 22.88 15.59 3.31
CA LEU A 434 22.52 14.23 2.94
C LEU A 434 20.99 14.07 3.04
N VAL A 435 20.36 13.66 1.94
CA VAL A 435 18.91 13.47 1.84
C VAL A 435 18.57 12.08 1.34
N VAL A 436 17.44 11.56 1.80
CA VAL A 436 16.78 10.39 1.23
C VAL A 436 15.65 10.86 0.35
N ALA A 437 15.54 10.33 -0.86
CA ALA A 437 14.46 10.63 -1.78
C ALA A 437 13.74 9.37 -2.26
N GLY A 438 12.44 9.53 -2.55
CA GLY A 438 11.60 8.51 -3.15
C GLY A 438 10.17 9.01 -3.36
N GLU A 439 9.23 8.08 -3.54
CA GLU A 439 7.81 8.35 -3.72
C GLU A 439 6.98 7.87 -2.52
N HIS A 440 5.85 8.54 -2.28
CA HIS A 440 4.93 8.29 -1.17
C HIS A 440 4.55 6.80 -1.02
N ASP A 441 4.34 6.11 -2.14
CA ASP A 441 3.90 4.71 -2.13
C ASP A 441 4.99 3.73 -1.67
N GLU A 442 6.27 4.10 -1.77
CA GLU A 442 7.40 3.28 -1.31
C GLU A 442 7.50 3.26 0.21
N LEU A 443 7.00 4.31 0.89
CA LEU A 443 6.93 4.37 2.35
C LEU A 443 6.06 3.26 2.95
N LYS A 444 5.16 2.64 2.16
CA LYS A 444 4.28 1.56 2.63
C LYS A 444 5.05 0.29 2.95
N ASP A 445 6.14 0.06 2.24
CA ASP A 445 6.95 -1.15 2.34
C ASP A 445 8.05 -1.02 3.40
N ILE A 446 8.22 0.18 3.97
CA ILE A 446 9.24 0.46 4.97
C ILE A 446 8.64 0.29 6.37
N SER A 447 9.19 -0.67 7.11
CA SER A 447 8.74 -0.96 8.47
C SER A 447 9.29 0.08 9.47
N PRO A 448 8.49 0.54 10.44
CA PRO A 448 8.99 1.34 11.55
C PRO A 448 9.89 0.52 12.47
N PHE A 449 10.97 1.14 12.93
CA PHE A 449 11.94 0.61 13.88
C PHE A 449 11.69 1.21 15.26
N TRP A 450 11.29 0.38 16.21
CA TRP A 450 10.93 0.78 17.56
C TRP A 450 12.11 0.59 18.52
N LEU A 451 12.73 1.69 18.93
CA LEU A 451 13.69 1.72 20.03
C LEU A 451 12.96 2.00 21.35
N CYS A 452 12.90 1.01 22.23
CA CYS A 452 12.33 1.14 23.56
C CYS A 452 13.44 1.46 24.57
N LEU A 453 13.45 2.68 25.12
CA LEU A 453 14.28 3.06 26.24
C LEU A 453 13.52 2.78 27.54
N ASP A 454 13.82 1.65 28.17
CA ASP A 454 13.15 1.19 29.38
C ASP A 454 13.64 1.99 30.59
N GLU A 455 12.72 2.39 31.46
CA GLU A 455 12.98 3.27 32.61
C GLU A 455 13.79 4.52 32.23
N MET A 456 13.31 5.26 31.21
CA MET A 456 14.05 6.36 30.60
C MET A 456 14.49 7.43 31.61
N ASN A 457 13.71 7.63 32.67
CA ASN A 457 13.94 8.60 33.74
C ASN A 457 14.79 8.07 34.91
N LEU A 458 15.39 6.89 34.79
CA LEU A 458 16.36 6.39 35.77
C LEU A 458 17.66 7.21 35.79
N ALA A 459 17.95 7.91 34.69
CA ALA A 459 19.00 8.92 34.58
C ALA A 459 18.45 10.23 34.01
N PRO A 460 19.13 11.38 34.20
CA PRO A 460 18.70 12.65 33.64
C PRO A 460 18.68 12.62 32.10
N VAL A 461 17.48 12.55 31.52
CA VAL A 461 17.29 12.33 30.08
C VAL A 461 17.98 13.39 29.22
N GLU A 462 17.94 14.66 29.62
CA GLU A 462 18.60 15.73 28.87
C GLU A 462 20.12 15.61 28.78
N GLN A 463 20.77 14.73 29.55
CA GLN A 463 22.21 14.53 29.50
C GLN A 463 22.59 13.50 28.44
N TYR A 464 22.19 12.23 28.62
CA TYR A 464 22.54 11.17 27.69
C TYR A 464 21.77 11.22 26.36
N PHE A 465 20.61 11.90 26.33
CA PHE A 465 19.77 12.01 25.15
C PHE A 465 19.95 13.35 24.41
N ALA A 466 20.89 14.19 24.85
CA ALA A 466 21.08 15.56 24.36
C ALA A 466 21.25 15.65 22.83
N ASP A 467 22.16 14.85 22.26
CA ASP A 467 22.46 14.88 20.82
C ASP A 467 21.24 14.44 19.99
N TYR A 468 20.52 13.41 20.43
CA TYR A 468 19.28 12.98 19.77
C TYR A 468 18.23 14.08 19.80
N LEU A 469 17.99 14.70 20.96
CA LEU A 469 17.04 15.82 21.10
C LEU A 469 17.43 17.02 20.23
N SER A 470 18.71 17.27 20.03
CA SER A 470 19.19 18.33 19.14
C SER A 470 18.92 17.98 17.68
N VAL A 471 19.33 16.80 17.22
CA VAL A 471 19.17 16.36 15.83
C VAL A 471 17.69 16.21 15.46
N LEU A 472 16.83 15.82 16.40
CA LEU A 472 15.39 15.71 16.17
C LEU A 472 14.75 17.01 15.66
N GLU A 473 15.29 18.17 16.04
CA GLU A 473 14.79 19.49 15.58
C GLU A 473 15.19 19.84 14.14
N THR A 474 16.12 19.08 13.57
CA THR A 474 16.67 19.31 12.22
C THR A 474 15.98 18.44 11.18
N ILE A 475 15.08 17.54 11.61
CA ILE A 475 14.32 16.68 10.71
C ILE A 475 13.48 17.55 9.77
N LYS A 476 13.65 17.31 8.48
CA LYS A 476 12.90 17.98 7.43
C LYS A 476 12.37 16.97 6.43
N TRP A 477 11.07 17.06 6.20
CA TRP A 477 10.37 16.43 5.09
C TRP A 477 10.07 17.49 4.04
N GLY A 478 10.43 17.23 2.79
CA GLY A 478 9.99 17.98 1.61
C GLY A 478 9.05 17.11 0.78
N TRP A 479 7.97 17.69 0.27
CA TRP A 479 6.99 17.00 -0.57
C TRP A 479 6.79 17.78 -1.87
N GLU A 480 6.86 17.07 -3.00
CA GLU A 480 6.52 17.56 -4.33
C GLU A 480 5.64 16.52 -5.03
N ASP A 481 4.33 16.80 -5.11
CA ASP A 481 3.31 15.83 -5.53
C ASP A 481 3.38 14.50 -4.75
N ILE A 482 3.89 13.44 -5.38
CA ILE A 482 4.08 12.13 -4.76
C ILE A 482 5.53 11.89 -4.33
N ALA A 483 6.47 12.73 -4.75
CA ALA A 483 7.87 12.61 -4.39
C ALA A 483 8.13 13.24 -3.02
N PHE A 484 9.05 12.66 -2.26
CA PHE A 484 9.51 13.20 -1.00
C PHE A 484 11.03 13.30 -0.94
N THR A 485 11.50 14.23 -0.10
CA THR A 485 12.85 14.23 0.43
C THR A 485 12.80 14.23 1.96
N TYR A 486 13.75 13.54 2.58
CA TYR A 486 13.93 13.49 4.01
C TYR A 486 15.38 13.79 4.37
N SER A 487 15.60 14.67 5.35
CA SER A 487 16.93 14.98 5.87
C SER A 487 16.93 15.15 7.39
N SER A 488 18.08 14.89 8.00
CA SER A 488 18.38 15.22 9.40
C SER A 488 19.86 15.47 9.55
N ASP A 489 20.27 16.30 10.50
CA ASP A 489 21.68 16.43 10.89
C ASP A 489 22.26 15.08 11.36
N SER A 490 23.60 14.98 11.36
CA SER A 490 24.27 13.75 11.75
C SER A 490 24.24 13.53 13.27
N LEU A 491 23.71 12.37 13.66
CA LEU A 491 23.79 11.85 15.02
C LEU A 491 25.18 11.28 15.30
N LEU A 492 25.73 10.50 14.35
CA LEU A 492 27.15 10.14 14.34
C LEU A 492 27.87 11.04 13.32
N LYS A 493 28.60 12.04 13.83
CA LYS A 493 29.27 13.05 13.01
C LYS A 493 30.37 12.45 12.13
N SER A 494 30.54 12.98 10.92
CA SER A 494 31.63 12.59 10.02
C SER A 494 33.01 12.81 10.66
N SER A 495 33.19 13.86 11.46
CA SER A 495 34.43 14.11 12.20
C SER A 495 34.75 12.99 13.21
N THR A 496 33.74 12.34 13.79
CA THR A 496 33.92 11.18 14.67
C THR A 496 34.32 9.95 13.84
N ILE A 497 33.66 9.71 12.71
CA ILE A 497 33.97 8.59 11.80
C ILE A 497 35.41 8.71 11.28
N ASN A 498 35.81 9.91 10.86
CA ASN A 498 37.12 10.19 10.29
C ASN A 498 38.28 10.16 11.30
N GLN A 499 38.00 10.22 12.60
CA GLN A 499 39.01 10.01 13.65
C GLN A 499 39.34 8.53 13.88
N ILE A 500 38.49 7.61 13.40
CA ILE A 500 38.68 6.18 13.58
C ILE A 500 39.66 5.69 12.53
N LYS A 501 40.76 5.07 12.99
CA LYS A 501 41.80 4.57 12.07
C LYS A 501 41.34 3.32 11.32
N ASP A 502 40.51 2.50 11.95
CA ASP A 502 39.94 1.28 11.38
C ASP A 502 38.46 1.45 11.07
N GLN A 503 38.17 2.24 10.02
CA GLN A 503 36.80 2.45 9.56
C GLN A 503 36.17 1.17 9.00
N VAL A 504 36.97 0.19 8.56
CA VAL A 504 36.50 -1.10 8.06
C VAL A 504 35.81 -1.88 9.18
N THR A 505 36.40 -1.90 10.39
CA THR A 505 35.77 -2.53 11.56
C THR A 505 34.50 -1.82 11.97
N LEU A 506 34.45 -0.48 11.99
CA LEU A 506 33.21 0.25 12.28
C LEU A 506 32.12 -0.07 11.23
N ARG A 507 32.46 0.03 9.94
CA ARG A 507 31.57 -0.28 8.82
C ARG A 507 30.92 -1.65 8.95
N LYS A 508 31.74 -2.66 9.23
CA LYS A 508 31.30 -4.04 9.46
C LYS A 508 30.46 -4.18 10.72
N THR A 509 30.83 -3.51 11.81
CA THR A 509 30.09 -3.57 13.08
C THR A 509 28.71 -2.94 12.95
N LEU A 510 28.60 -1.86 12.18
CA LEU A 510 27.33 -1.23 11.88
C LEU A 510 26.50 -2.05 10.91
N GLY A 511 27.09 -2.95 10.11
CA GLY A 511 26.41 -3.88 9.20
C GLY A 511 26.42 -3.45 7.74
N PHE A 512 27.33 -2.55 7.35
CA PHE A 512 27.45 -2.02 5.98
C PHE A 512 28.56 -2.70 5.16
N GLU A 513 28.96 -3.93 5.49
CA GLU A 513 30.08 -4.63 4.86
C GLU A 513 29.80 -5.15 3.44
N LYS A 514 28.53 -5.26 3.04
CA LYS A 514 28.17 -5.67 1.68
C LYS A 514 28.52 -4.56 0.69
N THR A 515 28.87 -4.97 -0.53
CA THR A 515 29.17 -4.07 -1.66
C THR A 515 27.99 -3.18 -2.02
N ASP A 516 26.75 -3.66 -1.81
CA ASP A 516 25.52 -2.92 -2.06
C ASP A 516 25.42 -1.62 -1.21
N TYR A 517 26.23 -1.49 -0.16
CA TYR A 517 26.28 -0.32 0.71
C TYR A 517 27.54 0.54 0.53
N ASP A 518 28.39 0.26 -0.46
CA ASP A 518 29.64 1.03 -0.68
C ASP A 518 29.34 2.53 -0.84
N ASP A 519 28.45 2.89 -1.76
CA ASP A 519 28.09 4.29 -2.05
C ASP A 519 27.48 4.99 -0.82
N ALA A 520 26.57 4.31 -0.11
CA ALA A 520 25.95 4.85 1.09
C ALA A 520 26.97 5.05 2.21
N TRP A 521 27.92 4.13 2.38
CA TRP A 521 28.97 4.24 3.38
C TRP A 521 29.92 5.39 3.10
N ASP A 522 30.27 5.63 1.84
CA ASP A 522 31.09 6.78 1.45
C ASP A 522 30.40 8.10 1.79
N LEU A 523 29.09 8.19 1.51
CA LEU A 523 28.27 9.33 1.92
C LEU A 523 28.21 9.50 3.44
N PHE A 524 27.97 8.42 4.19
CA PHE A 524 27.95 8.46 5.66
C PHE A 524 29.32 8.85 6.25
N SER A 525 30.42 8.42 5.64
CA SER A 525 31.76 8.78 6.09
C SER A 525 32.06 10.27 5.86
N LYS A 526 31.51 10.85 4.80
CA LYS A 526 31.68 12.27 4.44
C LYS A 526 30.75 13.20 5.22
N TYR A 527 29.48 12.84 5.35
CA TYR A 527 28.43 13.72 5.90
C TYR A 527 27.93 13.30 7.30
N GLY A 528 28.28 12.09 7.76
CA GLY A 528 27.82 11.51 9.01
C GLY A 528 26.54 10.69 8.83
N ILE A 529 26.12 10.01 9.91
CA ILE A 529 24.90 9.19 9.94
C ILE A 529 23.83 9.96 10.71
N GLY A 530 22.72 10.29 10.04
CA GLY A 530 21.56 10.97 10.64
C GLY A 530 20.57 10.03 11.33
N ILE A 531 19.43 10.58 11.75
CA ILE A 531 18.29 9.79 12.23
C ILE A 531 17.56 9.23 11.01
N PRO A 532 17.39 7.90 10.87
CA PRO A 532 16.58 7.35 9.79
C PRO A 532 15.11 7.63 10.07
N PHE A 533 14.33 8.02 9.04
CA PHE A 533 12.95 8.46 9.23
C PHE A 533 12.03 7.39 9.80
N ASN A 534 12.37 6.11 9.60
CA ASN A 534 11.58 5.00 10.10
C ASN A 534 11.87 4.65 11.57
N LEU A 535 12.77 5.38 12.25
CA LEU A 535 13.03 5.19 13.68
C LEU A 535 11.97 5.90 14.54
N ILE A 536 11.39 5.15 15.47
CA ILE A 536 10.54 5.66 16.55
C ILE A 536 11.21 5.30 17.87
N VAL A 537 11.49 6.30 18.70
CA VAL A 537 12.03 6.11 20.05
C VAL A 537 10.89 6.23 21.04
N ALA A 538 10.67 5.21 21.86
CA ALA A 538 9.68 5.20 22.92
C ALA A 538 10.39 5.06 24.28
N GLY A 539 10.34 6.11 25.08
CA GLY A 539 10.81 6.09 26.46
C GLY A 539 9.68 5.64 27.38
N THR A 540 9.86 4.54 28.11
CA THR A 540 8.91 4.14 29.16
C THR A 540 9.33 4.71 30.49
N VAL A 541 8.37 5.21 31.24
CA VAL A 541 8.61 6.00 32.44
C VAL A 541 7.76 5.48 33.58
N ASN A 542 8.39 5.20 34.72
CA ASN A 542 7.68 5.05 35.98
C ASN A 542 7.63 6.40 36.70
N MET A 543 6.43 6.78 37.14
CA MET A 543 6.20 8.02 37.87
C MET A 543 6.27 7.78 39.39
N ASP A 544 7.37 7.19 39.88
CA ASP A 544 7.62 6.95 41.30
C ASP A 544 8.74 7.88 41.84
N GLU A 545 8.76 8.09 43.16
CA GLU A 545 9.66 9.04 43.86
C GLU A 545 11.17 8.79 43.60
N THR A 546 11.53 7.62 43.09
CA THR A 546 12.92 7.18 42.87
C THR A 546 13.51 7.57 41.52
N THR A 547 12.82 8.39 40.73
CA THR A 547 13.22 8.72 39.36
C THR A 547 13.39 10.21 39.11
N HIS A 548 14.12 10.58 38.05
CA HIS A 548 14.32 11.98 37.69
C HIS A 548 13.08 12.55 36.99
N GLY A 549 12.66 13.76 37.39
CA GLY A 549 11.65 14.51 36.64
C GLY A 549 12.14 14.90 35.24
N PHE A 550 11.22 15.10 34.30
CA PHE A 550 11.59 15.53 32.95
C PHE A 550 11.79 17.03 32.85
N SER A 551 12.90 17.45 32.27
CA SER A 551 13.07 18.83 31.86
C SER A 551 12.09 19.19 30.71
N ARG A 552 11.70 20.46 30.64
CA ARG A 552 10.85 20.97 29.55
C ARG A 552 11.44 20.70 28.16
N LYS A 553 12.77 20.63 28.04
CA LYS A 553 13.47 20.33 26.78
C LYS A 553 13.07 18.96 26.22
N VAL A 554 12.83 17.98 27.10
CA VAL A 554 12.43 16.61 26.75
C VAL A 554 10.94 16.59 26.40
N ILE A 555 10.08 17.12 27.29
CA ILE A 555 8.62 17.17 27.08
C ILE A 555 8.27 17.93 25.79
N ASP A 556 9.00 19.00 25.47
CA ASP A 556 8.80 19.80 24.26
C ASP A 556 9.14 19.06 22.96
N ARG A 557 9.90 17.96 23.03
CA ARG A 557 10.32 17.17 21.88
C ARG A 557 9.59 15.84 21.76
N ALA A 558 8.97 15.39 22.85
CA ALA A 558 8.21 14.15 22.90
C ALA A 558 6.73 14.36 22.57
N LEU A 559 6.11 13.30 22.04
CA LEU A 559 4.68 13.03 22.15
C LEU A 559 4.45 12.21 23.42
N SER A 560 3.90 12.85 24.44
CA SER A 560 3.76 12.25 25.77
C SER A 560 2.39 11.61 25.95
N PHE A 561 2.35 10.37 26.38
CA PHE A 561 1.12 9.64 26.71
C PHE A 561 1.07 9.36 28.20
N ASP A 562 0.00 9.81 28.86
CA ASP A 562 -0.45 9.19 30.10
C ASP A 562 -1.01 7.81 29.74
N PHE A 563 -0.21 6.79 30.01
CA PHE A 563 -0.48 5.44 29.54
C PHE A 563 -1.79 4.89 30.12
N GLY A 564 -2.16 5.27 31.35
CA GLY A 564 -3.41 4.84 31.97
C GLY A 564 -4.65 5.42 31.31
N GLU A 565 -4.56 6.66 30.80
CA GLU A 565 -5.68 7.34 30.14
C GLU A 565 -5.82 6.95 28.66
N PHE A 566 -4.69 6.77 27.96
CA PHE A 566 -4.69 6.41 26.55
C PHE A 566 -4.86 4.90 26.33
N PHE A 567 -4.32 4.08 27.24
CA PHE A 567 -4.34 2.62 27.16
C PHE A 567 -4.74 2.02 28.54
N PRO A 568 -5.99 2.27 28.99
CA PRO A 568 -6.45 1.86 30.31
C PRO A 568 -6.42 0.34 30.50
N ASN A 569 -6.01 -0.07 31.69
CA ASN A 569 -6.07 -1.47 32.13
C ASN A 569 -7.45 -1.78 32.69
N ILE A 570 -8.31 -2.36 31.86
CA ILE A 570 -9.65 -2.80 32.25
C ILE A 570 -9.57 -4.27 32.66
N PHE A 571 -9.52 -4.54 33.97
CA PHE A 571 -9.30 -5.91 34.47
C PHE A 571 -10.38 -6.91 34.05
N SER A 572 -11.62 -6.47 33.85
CA SER A 572 -12.71 -7.31 33.34
C SER A 572 -12.48 -7.80 31.91
N GLU A 573 -11.60 -7.15 31.13
CA GLU A 573 -11.27 -7.47 29.74
C GLU A 573 -9.94 -8.26 29.61
N PHE A 574 -9.42 -8.83 30.70
CA PHE A 574 -8.11 -9.49 30.70
C PHE A 574 -8.04 -10.72 29.76
N PHE A 575 -9.07 -11.57 29.78
CA PHE A 575 -9.14 -12.77 28.93
C PHE A 575 -9.76 -12.48 27.56
N GLU A 576 -10.72 -11.56 27.51
CA GLU A 576 -11.46 -11.17 26.31
C GLU A 576 -11.28 -9.67 26.10
N GLN A 577 -10.28 -9.32 25.28
CA GLN A 577 -9.98 -7.92 24.99
C GLN A 577 -11.03 -7.33 24.05
N ALA A 578 -11.78 -6.34 24.50
CA ALA A 578 -12.76 -5.64 23.68
C ALA A 578 -12.14 -4.56 22.77
N SER A 579 -10.92 -4.12 23.09
CA SER A 579 -10.19 -3.11 22.33
C SER A 579 -8.71 -3.44 22.19
N SER A 580 -8.12 -2.93 21.11
CA SER A 580 -6.68 -3.02 20.84
C SER A 580 -6.12 -1.65 20.47
N PRO A 581 -4.84 -1.37 20.79
CA PRO A 581 -4.16 -0.21 20.25
C PRO A 581 -4.07 -0.27 18.72
N LYS A 582 -4.22 0.88 18.08
CA LYS A 582 -3.97 1.03 16.65
C LYS A 582 -2.48 0.89 16.35
N ALA A 583 -2.17 0.25 15.23
CA ALA A 583 -0.80 0.11 14.77
C ALA A 583 -0.24 1.48 14.35
N LEU A 584 0.78 1.97 15.07
CA LEU A 584 1.37 3.29 14.88
C LEU A 584 2.57 3.19 13.93
N THR A 585 2.76 4.20 13.07
CA THR A 585 3.93 4.31 12.18
C THR A 585 4.61 5.66 12.32
N TYR A 586 5.79 5.82 11.70
CA TYR A 586 6.66 6.98 11.82
C TYR A 586 6.06 8.23 11.15
N PRO A 587 6.42 9.45 11.58
CA PRO A 587 5.94 10.68 10.95
C PRO A 587 6.50 10.85 9.54
N ILE A 588 5.68 11.41 8.65
CA ILE A 588 6.07 11.76 7.27
C ILE A 588 5.95 13.27 6.98
N TRP A 589 5.70 14.07 8.01
CA TRP A 589 5.66 15.53 7.96
C TRP A 589 6.49 16.11 9.10
N SER A 590 7.27 17.15 8.81
CA SER A 590 8.02 17.92 9.82
C SER A 590 7.44 19.33 10.04
N HIS A 591 6.72 19.87 9.07
CA HIS A 591 6.07 21.17 9.13
C HIS A 591 4.65 21.09 8.60
N ALA A 592 3.73 21.83 9.22
CA ALA A 592 2.37 21.95 8.72
C ALA A 592 2.29 23.02 7.63
N ASP A 593 1.69 22.67 6.51
CA ASP A 593 1.38 23.58 5.40
C ASP A 593 -0.10 23.47 5.01
N ARG A 594 -0.56 24.42 4.20
CA ARG A 594 -1.98 24.50 3.80
C ARG A 594 -2.40 23.37 2.87
N ASP A 595 -1.50 22.90 2.01
CA ASP A 595 -1.82 21.84 1.05
C ASP A 595 -2.05 20.51 1.78
N SER A 596 -1.23 20.22 2.79
CA SER A 596 -1.38 19.09 3.69
C SER A 596 -2.68 19.14 4.53
N LEU A 597 -3.19 20.34 4.85
CA LEU A 597 -4.43 20.53 5.60
C LEU A 597 -5.69 20.48 4.73
N ALA A 598 -5.58 20.73 3.41
CA ALA A 598 -6.70 20.95 2.50
C ALA A 598 -7.77 19.85 2.50
N ASN A 599 -7.38 18.61 2.81
CA ASN A 599 -8.28 17.46 2.84
C ASN A 599 -8.92 17.19 4.22
N THR A 600 -8.73 18.07 5.20
CA THR A 600 -9.31 17.95 6.55
C THR A 600 -10.55 18.84 6.71
N CYS A 601 -11.27 18.69 7.83
CA CYS A 601 -12.36 19.60 8.19
C CYS A 601 -11.89 20.96 8.76
N ASP A 602 -10.57 21.22 8.76
CA ASP A 602 -9.94 22.50 9.09
C ASP A 602 -8.90 22.86 7.98
N PRO A 603 -9.36 23.09 6.74
CA PRO A 603 -8.51 23.07 5.55
C PRO A 603 -7.44 24.17 5.49
N ASP A 604 -7.59 25.24 6.27
CA ASP A 604 -6.64 26.34 6.40
C ASP A 604 -6.01 26.44 7.80
N GLY A 605 -6.32 25.48 8.68
CA GLY A 605 -5.87 25.42 10.07
C GLY A 605 -6.43 26.53 10.96
N GLN A 606 -7.35 27.37 10.48
CA GLN A 606 -7.79 28.57 11.21
C GLN A 606 -8.54 28.23 12.49
N ARG A 607 -9.29 27.13 12.52
CA ARG A 607 -10.00 26.72 13.74
C ARG A 607 -8.99 26.27 14.80
N THR A 608 -8.00 25.49 14.39
CA THR A 608 -6.93 25.02 15.27
C THR A 608 -6.05 26.17 15.77
N ILE A 609 -5.77 27.17 14.92
CA ILE A 609 -5.05 28.39 15.33
C ILE A 609 -5.86 29.17 16.37
N LYS A 610 -7.16 29.39 16.16
CA LYS A 610 -8.03 30.08 17.14
C LYS A 610 -8.10 29.34 18.48
N PHE A 611 -8.20 28.02 18.45
CA PHE A 611 -8.14 27.18 19.65
C PHE A 611 -6.83 27.41 20.43
N MET A 612 -5.70 27.42 19.72
CA MET A 612 -4.38 27.69 20.33
C MET A 612 -4.26 29.12 20.86
N GLU A 613 -4.79 30.12 20.15
CA GLU A 613 -4.78 31.52 20.58
C GLU A 613 -5.58 31.73 21.86
N ALA A 614 -6.77 31.15 21.96
CA ALA A 614 -7.62 31.25 23.14
C ALA A 614 -6.98 30.58 24.38
N ILE A 615 -6.33 29.43 24.21
CA ILE A 615 -5.53 28.82 25.28
C ILE A 615 -4.38 29.75 25.67
N ASN A 616 -3.63 30.25 24.70
CA ASN A 616 -2.47 31.09 24.97
C ASN A 616 -2.81 32.43 25.63
N GLU A 617 -4.00 32.98 25.38
CA GLU A 617 -4.53 34.14 26.10
C GLU A 617 -4.63 33.86 27.60
N LYS A 618 -5.15 32.67 27.97
CA LYS A 618 -5.25 32.24 29.38
C LYS A 618 -3.90 31.91 30.01
N LEU A 619 -2.95 31.46 29.20
CA LEU A 619 -1.58 31.18 29.65
C LEU A 619 -0.69 32.44 29.67
N ASP A 620 -1.17 33.59 29.23
CA ASP A 620 -0.35 34.79 29.10
C ASP A 620 0.14 35.30 30.47
N GLY A 621 1.45 35.54 30.58
CA GLY A 621 2.11 35.89 31.85
C GLY A 621 2.45 34.69 32.74
N THR A 622 2.05 33.47 32.35
CA THR A 622 2.45 32.24 33.04
C THR A 622 3.69 31.63 32.37
N PRO A 623 4.47 30.78 33.06
CA PRO A 623 5.57 30.06 32.42
C PRO A 623 5.08 28.98 31.44
N PHE A 624 3.77 28.73 31.32
CA PHE A 624 3.24 27.60 30.55
C PHE A 624 2.84 27.94 29.11
N LYS A 625 2.93 29.23 28.72
CA LYS A 625 2.60 29.72 27.38
C LYS A 625 3.22 28.87 26.26
N LEU A 626 2.42 28.60 25.24
CA LEU A 626 2.79 27.78 24.09
C LEU A 626 3.36 28.65 22.97
N ALA A 627 4.43 28.17 22.33
CA ALA A 627 5.10 28.85 21.22
C ALA A 627 4.76 28.20 19.87
N TYR A 628 5.29 28.76 18.76
CA TYR A 628 5.08 28.27 17.40
C TYR A 628 5.37 26.79 17.19
N ARG A 629 6.28 26.20 17.97
CA ARG A 629 6.53 24.75 17.93
C ARG A 629 5.29 23.94 18.33
N ALA A 630 4.60 24.36 19.39
CA ALA A 630 3.38 23.69 19.84
C ALA A 630 2.24 23.89 18.82
N LEU A 631 2.18 25.06 18.16
CA LEU A 631 1.25 25.29 17.05
C LEU A 631 1.52 24.35 15.87
N ASN A 632 2.78 24.21 15.45
CA ASN A 632 3.15 23.27 14.40
C ASN A 632 2.77 21.84 14.78
N GLU A 633 2.95 21.44 16.04
CA GLU A 633 2.61 20.11 16.53
C GLU A 633 1.10 19.80 16.49
N ILE A 634 0.24 20.72 16.92
CA ILE A 634 -1.20 20.48 16.83
C ILE A 634 -1.67 20.41 15.37
N LEU A 635 -1.11 21.26 14.49
CA LEU A 635 -1.43 21.22 13.06
C LEU A 635 -0.93 19.93 12.39
N LEU A 636 0.27 19.45 12.74
CA LEU A 636 0.75 18.14 12.30
C LEU A 636 -0.12 16.99 12.82
N SER A 637 -0.67 17.11 14.04
CA SER A 637 -1.63 16.15 14.57
C SER A 637 -2.94 16.15 13.76
N VAL A 638 -3.42 17.32 13.33
CA VAL A 638 -4.57 17.45 12.41
C VAL A 638 -4.26 16.80 11.07
N ILE A 639 -3.09 17.06 10.48
CA ILE A 639 -2.66 16.44 9.21
C ILE A 639 -2.59 14.92 9.34
N ALA A 640 -1.91 14.41 10.37
CA ALA A 640 -1.68 12.99 10.57
C ALA A 640 -2.98 12.20 10.83
N ASN A 641 -3.96 12.80 11.52
CA ASN A 641 -5.26 12.17 11.79
C ASN A 641 -6.31 12.45 10.70
N SER A 642 -6.11 13.45 9.84
CA SER A 642 -6.99 13.85 8.74
C SER A 642 -8.49 13.89 9.11
N PRO A 643 -8.89 14.64 10.16
CA PRO A 643 -10.27 14.64 10.64
C PRO A 643 -11.24 15.11 9.55
N LYS A 644 -12.39 14.45 9.45
CA LYS A 644 -13.47 14.75 8.48
C LYS A 644 -14.69 15.39 9.13
N THR A 645 -14.82 15.25 10.45
CA THR A 645 -15.92 15.78 11.24
C THR A 645 -15.45 16.66 12.38
N ASP A 646 -16.33 17.53 12.88
CA ASP A 646 -16.03 18.37 14.05
C ASP A 646 -15.58 17.54 15.25
N ARG A 647 -16.23 16.40 15.52
CA ARG A 647 -15.88 15.54 16.65
C ARG A 647 -14.50 14.92 16.54
N GLU A 648 -14.06 14.57 15.33
CA GLU A 648 -12.70 14.09 15.10
C GLU A 648 -11.67 15.20 15.31
N LEU A 649 -11.96 16.43 14.88
CA LEU A 649 -11.10 17.59 15.13
C LEU A 649 -10.99 17.90 16.62
N LEU A 650 -12.11 17.88 17.35
CA LEU A 650 -12.12 18.07 18.80
C LEU A 650 -11.39 16.95 19.53
N ALA A 651 -11.43 15.70 19.02
CA ALA A 651 -10.64 14.60 19.55
C ALA A 651 -9.12 14.86 19.40
N VAL A 652 -8.69 15.45 18.27
CA VAL A 652 -7.30 15.86 18.04
C VAL A 652 -6.88 16.95 19.01
N TRP A 653 -7.74 17.95 19.23
CA TRP A 653 -7.48 19.03 20.19
C TRP A 653 -7.42 18.53 21.64
N ASP A 654 -8.35 17.66 22.05
CA ASP A 654 -8.37 17.03 23.37
C ASP A 654 -7.09 16.21 23.62
N ASP A 655 -6.69 15.36 22.66
CA ASP A 655 -5.44 14.61 22.77
C ASP A 655 -4.20 15.52 22.75
N PHE A 656 -4.21 16.64 22.03
CA PHE A 656 -3.13 17.63 22.11
C PHE A 656 -3.01 18.26 23.51
N VAL A 657 -4.15 18.59 24.14
CA VAL A 657 -4.17 19.12 25.51
C VAL A 657 -3.54 18.10 26.47
N MET A 658 -3.93 16.83 26.36
CA MET A 658 -3.39 15.73 27.17
C MET A 658 -1.91 15.43 26.89
N CYS A 659 -1.48 15.47 25.64
CA CYS A 659 -0.13 15.07 25.25
C CYS A 659 0.91 16.19 25.34
N LYS A 660 0.47 17.46 25.29
CA LYS A 660 1.38 18.61 25.16
C LYS A 660 1.16 19.72 26.17
N LEU A 661 -0.08 20.15 26.37
CA LEU A 661 -0.36 21.28 27.27
C LEU A 661 -0.24 20.87 28.73
N LEU A 662 -1.07 19.93 29.18
CA LEU A 662 -1.16 19.58 30.59
C LEU A 662 0.14 18.99 31.15
N PRO A 663 0.93 18.16 30.44
CA PRO A 663 2.23 17.68 30.92
C PRO A 663 3.22 18.77 31.32
N ARG A 664 3.04 20.01 30.85
CA ARG A 664 3.87 21.16 31.21
C ARG A 664 3.41 21.84 32.50
N ILE A 665 2.16 21.63 32.89
CA ILE A 665 1.51 22.32 34.01
C ILE A 665 1.73 21.51 35.29
N GLU A 666 2.55 22.09 36.16
CA GLU A 666 2.83 21.59 37.49
C GLU A 666 3.20 22.77 38.38
N GLY A 667 2.87 22.69 39.66
CA GLY A 667 3.17 23.75 40.59
C GLY A 667 2.26 23.78 41.80
N ASP A 668 2.62 24.67 42.71
CA ASP A 668 1.80 25.06 43.84
C ASP A 668 0.75 26.10 43.44
N VAL A 669 -0.04 26.53 44.44
CA VAL A 669 -1.10 27.54 44.27
C VAL A 669 -0.56 28.86 43.71
N ASP A 670 0.67 29.25 44.08
CA ASP A 670 1.28 30.49 43.62
C ASP A 670 1.67 30.40 42.14
N LYS A 671 2.34 29.32 41.74
CA LYS A 671 2.75 29.09 40.34
C LYS A 671 1.56 28.84 39.41
N LEU A 672 0.46 28.32 39.93
CA LEU A 672 -0.79 28.07 39.22
C LEU A 672 -1.86 29.14 39.49
N SER A 673 -1.46 30.31 40.01
CA SER A 673 -2.34 31.47 40.06
C SER A 673 -2.72 31.94 38.65
N SER A 674 -3.90 32.54 38.52
CA SER A 674 -4.38 33.11 37.27
C SER A 674 -4.59 34.62 37.40
N LYS A 675 -4.78 35.31 36.26
CA LYS A 675 -5.17 36.72 36.23
C LYS A 675 -6.63 36.95 36.63
N GLU A 676 -7.44 35.88 36.73
CA GLU A 676 -8.84 35.97 37.13
C GLU A 676 -8.95 35.81 38.64
N ASP A 677 -9.44 36.84 39.33
CA ASP A 677 -9.53 36.89 40.79
C ASP A 677 -10.23 35.65 41.36
N GLY A 678 -9.56 34.97 42.29
CA GLY A 678 -10.09 33.82 43.01
C GLY A 678 -10.13 32.51 42.21
N LYS A 679 -9.55 32.45 41.00
CA LYS A 679 -9.46 31.21 40.21
C LYS A 679 -8.02 30.75 39.99
N SER A 680 -7.81 29.44 40.08
CA SER A 680 -6.56 28.82 39.64
C SER A 680 -6.47 28.82 38.10
N LEU A 681 -5.25 28.66 37.58
CA LEU A 681 -5.00 28.49 36.15
C LEU A 681 -5.76 27.27 35.58
N LEU A 682 -5.88 26.20 36.35
CA LEU A 682 -6.60 24.98 35.94
C LEU A 682 -8.10 25.24 35.80
N GLN A 683 -8.69 26.02 36.71
CA GLN A 683 -10.10 26.42 36.61
C GLN A 683 -10.35 27.33 35.40
N VAL A 684 -9.45 28.28 35.14
CA VAL A 684 -9.53 29.16 33.97
C VAL A 684 -9.40 28.37 32.66
N LEU A 685 -8.47 27.40 32.60
CA LEU A 685 -8.32 26.52 31.45
C LEU A 685 -9.53 25.61 31.26
N SER A 686 -10.06 25.01 32.34
CA SER A 686 -11.27 24.18 32.30
C SER A 686 -12.47 24.98 31.75
N GLN A 687 -12.67 26.22 32.22
CA GLN A 687 -13.72 27.10 31.71
C GLN A 687 -13.52 27.47 30.23
N CYS A 688 -12.28 27.77 29.82
CA CYS A 688 -11.96 28.07 28.43
C CYS A 688 -12.26 26.87 27.52
N LEU A 689 -11.80 25.67 27.89
CA LEU A 689 -11.97 24.47 27.09
C LEU A 689 -13.43 23.98 27.03
N ALA A 690 -14.21 24.21 28.09
CA ALA A 690 -15.64 23.90 28.14
C ALA A 690 -16.49 24.78 27.20
N ASP A 691 -15.95 25.87 26.66
CA ASP A 691 -16.66 26.74 25.74
C ASP A 691 -17.11 25.99 24.47
N LYS A 692 -18.27 26.38 23.93
CA LYS A 692 -18.90 25.75 22.77
C LYS A 692 -17.99 25.75 21.53
N ASP A 693 -17.20 26.80 21.33
CA ASP A 693 -16.29 26.93 20.19
C ASP A 693 -14.94 26.22 20.43
N MET A 694 -14.73 25.69 21.64
CA MET A 694 -13.55 24.89 22.04
C MET A 694 -13.91 23.41 22.06
N LEU A 695 -13.93 22.76 23.23
CA LEU A 695 -14.26 21.33 23.39
C LEU A 695 -15.71 21.11 23.85
N GLY A 696 -16.54 22.16 23.96
CA GLY A 696 -17.88 22.11 24.54
C GLY A 696 -18.83 21.06 23.93
N LEU A 697 -18.68 20.73 22.65
CA LEU A 697 -19.49 19.67 21.99
C LEU A 697 -19.19 18.24 22.47
N ILE A 698 -18.05 18.02 23.11
CA ILE A 698 -17.61 16.71 23.62
C ILE A 698 -17.35 16.72 25.15
N TRP A 699 -17.44 17.89 25.78
CA TRP A 699 -16.96 18.13 27.15
C TRP A 699 -17.72 17.29 28.20
N ASP A 700 -19.04 17.25 28.11
CA ASP A 700 -19.92 16.57 29.07
C ASP A 700 -20.46 15.22 28.56
N GLU A 701 -19.89 14.72 27.45
CA GLU A 701 -20.36 13.48 26.83
C GLU A 701 -19.87 12.23 27.59
N GLU A 702 -20.79 11.30 27.82
CA GLU A 702 -20.50 10.04 28.53
C GLU A 702 -19.87 9.00 27.59
N LYS A 703 -19.23 7.99 28.20
CA LYS A 703 -18.63 6.87 27.47
C LYS A 703 -19.69 6.17 26.62
N ASP A 704 -19.31 5.79 25.40
CA ASP A 704 -20.17 5.11 24.43
C ASP A 704 -21.40 5.93 23.92
N SER A 705 -21.56 7.19 24.36
CA SER A 705 -22.53 8.14 23.76
C SER A 705 -22.22 8.34 22.26
N GLN A 706 -23.25 8.45 21.42
CA GLN A 706 -23.09 8.76 20.00
C GLN A 706 -22.38 10.11 19.76
N ASN A 707 -22.52 11.04 20.72
CA ASN A 707 -21.95 12.37 20.64
C ASN A 707 -20.54 12.48 21.23
N ALA A 708 -20.07 11.45 21.95
CA ALA A 708 -18.73 11.41 22.50
C ALA A 708 -17.66 11.37 21.40
N ARG A 709 -16.45 11.82 21.73
CA ARG A 709 -15.33 11.87 20.78
C ARG A 709 -14.82 10.46 20.43
N PRO A 710 -14.32 10.24 19.20
CA PRO A 710 -13.63 8.99 18.86
C PRO A 710 -12.28 8.88 19.58
N ASP A 711 -11.89 7.65 19.91
CA ASP A 711 -10.53 7.32 20.35
C ASP A 711 -9.59 7.23 19.14
N LEU A 712 -8.58 8.11 19.11
CA LEU A 712 -7.64 8.20 18.00
C LEU A 712 -6.58 7.08 18.02
N TYR A 713 -6.35 6.44 19.16
CA TYR A 713 -5.23 5.50 19.37
C TYR A 713 -5.65 4.06 19.65
N ARG A 714 -6.95 3.81 19.87
CA ARG A 714 -7.50 2.46 20.06
C ARG A 714 -8.67 2.20 19.14
N GLU A 715 -8.95 0.93 18.91
CA GLU A 715 -10.08 0.45 18.12
C GLU A 715 -10.67 -0.83 18.73
N LYS A 716 -11.92 -1.13 18.38
CA LYS A 716 -12.60 -2.36 18.84
C LYS A 716 -11.99 -3.58 18.15
N THR A 717 -11.82 -4.67 18.89
CA THR A 717 -11.32 -5.95 18.34
C THR A 717 -12.37 -6.63 17.46
N GLU A 718 -13.65 -6.45 17.76
CA GLU A 718 -14.79 -7.08 17.07
C GLU A 718 -15.84 -6.05 16.60
N GLY A 719 -16.68 -6.44 15.64
CA GLY A 719 -17.75 -5.61 15.06
C GLY A 719 -17.36 -4.83 13.81
N ASP A 720 -18.38 -4.41 13.05
CA ASP A 720 -18.22 -3.63 11.80
C ASP A 720 -17.80 -2.16 12.06
N ASP A 721 -18.30 -1.55 13.15
CA ASP A 721 -17.84 -0.24 13.61
C ASP A 721 -16.66 -0.41 14.57
N LYS A 722 -15.45 -0.15 14.08
CA LYS A 722 -14.20 -0.21 14.84
C LYS A 722 -14.00 0.96 15.81
N VAL A 723 -14.82 2.00 15.74
CA VAL A 723 -14.66 3.22 16.54
C VAL A 723 -15.06 2.99 18.00
N ILE A 724 -14.17 3.39 18.91
CA ILE A 724 -14.44 3.51 20.35
C ILE A 724 -14.80 4.97 20.63
N ARG A 725 -15.90 5.21 21.34
CA ARG A 725 -16.33 6.56 21.73
C ARG A 725 -16.06 6.77 23.23
N ILE A 726 -15.28 7.79 23.54
CA ILE A 726 -14.80 8.05 24.91
C ILE A 726 -15.14 9.46 25.37
N PRO A 727 -15.27 9.71 26.69
CA PRO A 727 -15.38 11.05 27.24
C PRO A 727 -14.17 11.92 26.89
N CYS A 728 -14.31 13.24 27.04
CA CYS A 728 -13.21 14.18 26.93
C CYS A 728 -12.15 13.89 28.02
N ARG A 729 -10.93 13.54 27.60
CA ARG A 729 -9.83 13.14 28.50
C ARG A 729 -9.30 14.34 29.30
N SER A 730 -9.13 15.48 28.64
CA SER A 730 -8.59 16.68 29.27
C SER A 730 -9.47 17.21 30.39
N LYS A 731 -10.81 17.11 30.27
CA LYS A 731 -11.73 17.44 31.36
C LYS A 731 -11.44 16.62 32.62
N ALA A 732 -11.49 15.29 32.49
CA ALA A 732 -11.28 14.39 33.63
C ALA A 732 -9.90 14.63 34.29
N LYS A 733 -8.87 14.89 33.47
CA LYS A 733 -7.53 15.18 33.94
C LYS A 733 -7.41 16.52 34.65
N LEU A 734 -8.05 17.57 34.13
CA LEU A 734 -8.09 18.90 34.76
C LEU A 734 -8.81 18.85 36.10
N ASP A 735 -9.95 18.16 36.19
CA ASP A 735 -10.70 17.98 37.44
C ASP A 735 -9.84 17.26 38.49
N TRP A 736 -9.12 16.21 38.08
CA TRP A 736 -8.19 15.50 38.96
C TRP A 736 -7.02 16.38 39.41
N MET A 737 -6.40 17.13 38.50
CA MET A 737 -5.29 18.04 38.84
C MET A 737 -5.75 19.17 39.77
N GLN A 738 -6.95 19.71 39.57
CA GLN A 738 -7.52 20.77 40.41
C GLN A 738 -7.85 20.26 41.80
N ALA A 739 -8.48 19.09 41.91
CA ALA A 739 -8.76 18.46 43.22
C ALA A 739 -7.47 18.18 44.01
N ARG A 740 -6.39 17.78 43.31
CA ARG A 740 -5.07 17.60 43.92
C ARG A 740 -4.47 18.93 44.40
N LEU A 741 -4.57 20.00 43.60
CA LEU A 741 -4.10 21.33 43.99
C LEU A 741 -4.81 21.85 45.25
N GLU A 742 -6.13 21.63 45.35
CA GLU A 742 -6.93 22.03 46.51
C GLU A 742 -6.57 21.24 47.77
N ARG A 743 -6.31 19.93 47.62
CA ARG A 743 -6.00 19.05 48.74
C ARG A 743 -4.55 19.18 49.21
N ASP A 744 -3.61 19.20 48.28
CA ASP A 744 -2.17 19.04 48.55
C ASP A 744 -1.40 20.35 48.38
N THR A 745 -2.05 21.45 47.97
CA THR A 745 -1.45 22.75 47.62
C THR A 745 -0.43 22.71 46.48
N PHE A 746 -0.29 21.55 45.83
CA PHE A 746 0.58 21.28 44.70
C PHE A 746 -0.10 20.27 43.77
N THR A 747 0.14 20.39 42.47
CA THR A 747 -0.34 19.43 41.48
C THR A 747 0.65 19.29 40.34
N SER A 748 0.58 18.14 39.67
CA SER A 748 1.34 17.80 38.48
C SER A 748 0.45 16.97 37.57
N PHE A 749 0.68 17.05 36.27
CA PHE A 749 -0.02 16.18 35.32
C PHE A 749 0.22 14.70 35.58
N TRP A 750 1.46 14.36 35.94
CA TRP A 750 1.81 12.99 36.25
C TRP A 750 1.33 12.61 37.66
N PRO A 751 0.78 11.39 37.85
CA PRO A 751 0.32 10.88 39.14
C PRO A 751 1.41 10.88 40.21
#